data_AF-K1PX07-F1
#
_entry.id   AF-K1PX07-F1
#
_cell.length_a   1.000
_cell.length_b   1.000
_cell.length_c   1.000
_cell.angle_alpha   90.00
_cell.angle_beta   90.00
_cell.angle_gamma   90.00
#
_symmetry.space_group_name_H-M   'P 1'
#
loop_
_entity.id
_entity.type
_entity.pdbx_description
1 polymer ?
#
loop_
_entity_poly.entity_id
_entity_poly.type
_entity_poly.pdbx_seq_one_letter_code
_entity_poly.pdbx_strand_id
1 'polypeptide(L)'
;MAGGEMSAEFMKYRSPLVSRYASPEMAFNFSEMKKFTTWRRLWTYLAKSEKALGLTITDEQISEMENNLENINFELAASEEKKYRHDVMAHVHTFGACCPKASPIIHLGATSAYVGDNTDLIVMRDGFHILLPKLARVIKRLADFADKQKSLPCLAYTHLQPAQLTTVGKRACLWIQDLLMDLRNLENASDNIRFRGVKGTTGTQASFLSLFEGDDEKVEELDRMVTEMAGFKQTYMVCGQTYSRKVDVDCLNVLASLGASVHKICTDIRLLANFKELEEPFEKDQIGSSAMPYKRNPMRSERCCALSRHLICLVQDPLMTASTQWMERTLDDSANRRISLPEAFLTADIILSTLQNISEGLVVYPKVIERRVNQELPFMASENIIMAMVKAGGDRQECHEQIRVLSQEAGRVVKQEGGDNDLVDRIRKSDYFKPIHSQLDSLLDPGTFTGRAPRQVTKFIEMEVTPSLQKYMDKLKEGGKVELQILSSDVQNQIRAVLYGQCVGDALGLLTEFLTKKEAKQVNCKDIARRFLDWMKRGIPELGDYVGMGIGATTDRVIHHRSFLEDPMAAAECVWREGQGKVAPNGAVMRTSALGIHRFHDMDHVTKNAADVAKITHFDPRCQASAVAVSVAIAMMLQKKERHFNKTGGYNITAIIQDSYDIAVKFIEIEEQKRELLSCMKCSDLKQLKLDESGKIGYTFKTLGAGFWALKQNDFRKAITKIVLQGGDADTNACVAGAMLGCKLGIEAIPESWRNNLKHKNWLEQQVQKYFVMLNEMVDMKA
;
A
#
# COMPACT_ATOMS: atom_id res chain seq x y z
N MET A 1 -5.48 -26.85 -28.97
CA MET A 1 -4.31 -26.20 -28.35
C MET A 1 -4.26 -24.76 -28.81
N ALA A 2 -4.55 -23.80 -27.94
CA ALA A 2 -4.34 -22.37 -28.18
C ALA A 2 -4.24 -21.73 -26.79
N GLY A 3 -3.00 -21.57 -26.32
CA GLY A 3 -2.71 -20.87 -25.07
C GLY A 3 -2.94 -19.39 -25.31
N GLY A 4 -3.90 -18.80 -24.57
CA GLY A 4 -3.95 -17.35 -24.45
C GLY A 4 -2.61 -16.88 -23.90
N GLU A 5 -1.97 -15.92 -24.56
CA GLU A 5 -0.71 -15.34 -24.11
C GLU A 5 -0.91 -14.81 -22.68
N MET A 6 -0.46 -15.60 -21.71
CA MET A 6 -0.23 -15.16 -20.35
C MET A 6 0.64 -13.91 -20.47
N SER A 7 0.24 -12.79 -19.84
CA SER A 7 1.04 -11.56 -19.88
C SER A 7 2.51 -11.93 -19.67
N ALA A 8 3.38 -11.52 -20.60
CA ALA A 8 4.80 -11.90 -20.61
C ALA A 8 5.51 -11.61 -19.28
N GLU A 9 4.91 -10.77 -18.44
CA GLU A 9 5.34 -10.46 -17.08
C GLU A 9 5.20 -11.64 -16.09
N PHE A 10 4.13 -12.45 -16.17
CA PHE A 10 3.96 -13.65 -15.32
C PHE A 10 4.75 -14.87 -15.84
N MET A 11 5.25 -14.77 -17.07
CA MET A 11 6.16 -15.75 -17.68
C MET A 11 7.63 -15.49 -17.31
N LYS A 12 7.92 -14.44 -16.54
CA LYS A 12 9.26 -14.05 -16.11
C LYS A 12 9.35 -13.99 -14.59
N TYR A 13 10.56 -14.17 -14.08
CA TYR A 13 10.84 -13.88 -12.68
C TYR A 13 10.57 -12.40 -12.39
N ARG A 14 9.87 -12.14 -11.29
CA ARG A 14 9.67 -10.80 -10.74
C ARG A 14 10.13 -10.80 -9.30
N SER A 15 10.88 -9.78 -8.91
CA SER A 15 11.28 -9.65 -7.52
C SER A 15 10.03 -9.58 -6.64
N PRO A 16 9.92 -10.44 -5.60
CA PRO A 16 8.80 -10.38 -4.68
C PRO A 16 8.83 -9.11 -3.82
N LEU A 17 10.00 -8.45 -3.72
CA LEU A 17 10.12 -7.17 -3.02
C LEU A 17 9.19 -6.13 -3.64
N VAL A 18 9.16 -6.02 -4.97
CA VAL A 18 8.29 -5.06 -5.68
C VAL A 18 6.88 -5.59 -5.88
N SER A 19 6.73 -6.85 -6.33
CA SER A 19 5.42 -7.38 -6.74
C SER A 19 4.49 -7.80 -5.58
N ARG A 20 4.96 -7.76 -4.33
CA ARG A 20 4.21 -8.31 -3.19
C ARG A 20 4.33 -7.54 -1.88
N TYR A 21 5.44 -6.86 -1.62
CA TYR A 21 5.78 -6.48 -0.26
C TYR A 21 6.06 -4.99 -0.04
N ALA A 22 6.94 -4.38 -0.83
CA ALA A 22 7.42 -3.02 -0.58
C ALA A 22 6.31 -2.01 -0.82
N SER A 23 6.39 -0.90 -0.10
CA SER A 23 5.46 0.20 -0.28
C SER A 23 5.63 0.84 -1.67
N PRO A 24 4.56 1.42 -2.22
CA PRO A 24 4.60 2.01 -3.54
C PRO A 24 5.54 3.21 -3.61
N GLU A 25 5.64 4.01 -2.54
CA GLU A 25 6.56 5.13 -2.47
C GLU A 25 8.03 4.68 -2.60
N MET A 26 8.42 3.58 -1.94
CA MET A 26 9.78 3.05 -2.03
C MET A 26 10.03 2.38 -3.38
N ALA A 27 9.05 1.64 -3.91
CA ALA A 27 9.14 1.03 -5.23
C ALA A 27 9.28 2.09 -6.33
N PHE A 28 8.51 3.19 -6.25
CA PHE A 28 8.62 4.31 -7.18
C PHE A 28 9.97 5.02 -7.06
N ASN A 29 10.50 5.19 -5.85
CA ASN A 29 11.80 5.84 -5.62
C ASN A 29 12.96 5.15 -6.35
N PHE A 30 12.90 3.83 -6.55
CA PHE A 30 13.88 3.06 -7.32
C PHE A 30 13.40 2.66 -8.73
N SER A 31 12.30 3.25 -9.22
CA SER A 31 11.78 2.97 -10.54
C SER A 31 12.58 3.66 -11.66
N GLU A 32 12.51 3.10 -12.87
CA GLU A 32 13.08 3.74 -14.05
C GLU A 32 12.46 5.11 -14.32
N MET A 33 11.17 5.29 -14.03
CA MET A 33 10.49 6.58 -14.17
C MET A 33 11.13 7.65 -13.28
N LYS A 34 11.31 7.35 -11.98
CA LYS A 34 12.00 8.26 -11.05
C LYS A 34 13.44 8.51 -11.50
N LYS A 35 14.18 7.46 -11.89
CA LYS A 35 15.58 7.57 -12.35
C LYS A 35 15.70 8.54 -13.53
N PHE A 36 14.97 8.30 -14.62
CA PHE A 36 15.14 9.06 -15.85
C PHE A 36 14.48 10.44 -15.80
N THR A 37 13.43 10.63 -15.00
CA THR A 37 12.91 11.97 -14.69
C THR A 37 13.95 12.78 -13.90
N THR A 38 14.66 12.12 -12.97
CA THR A 38 15.75 12.76 -12.22
C THR A 38 16.93 13.10 -13.11
N TRP A 39 17.28 12.25 -14.09
CA TRP A 39 18.30 12.57 -15.10
C TRP A 39 17.95 13.84 -15.88
N ARG A 40 16.71 13.95 -16.34
CA ARG A 40 16.21 15.15 -17.03
C ARG A 40 16.25 16.38 -16.14
N ARG A 41 15.85 16.26 -14.87
CA ARG A 41 15.96 17.36 -13.88
C ARG A 41 17.40 17.82 -13.69
N LEU A 42 18.35 16.89 -13.57
CA LEU A 42 19.77 17.21 -13.44
C LEU A 42 20.30 17.92 -14.69
N TRP A 43 19.98 17.47 -15.89
CA TRP A 43 20.34 18.20 -17.11
C TRP A 43 19.72 19.60 -17.16
N THR A 44 18.49 19.78 -16.68
CA THR A 44 17.89 21.11 -16.56
C THR A 44 18.60 21.99 -15.52
N TYR A 45 19.02 21.43 -14.38
CA TYR A 45 19.82 22.17 -13.38
C TYR A 45 21.17 22.60 -13.93
N LEU A 46 21.81 21.71 -14.71
CA LEU A 46 23.06 22.01 -15.40
C LEU A 46 22.88 23.18 -16.36
N ALA A 47 21.91 23.09 -17.29
CA ALA A 47 21.67 24.13 -18.29
C ALA A 47 21.31 25.49 -17.66
N LYS A 48 20.52 25.49 -16.57
CA LYS A 48 20.18 26.71 -15.83
C LYS A 48 21.41 27.36 -15.20
N SER A 49 22.29 26.56 -14.61
CA SER A 49 23.49 27.05 -13.93
C SER A 49 24.54 27.53 -14.94
N GLU A 50 24.75 26.76 -16.02
CA GLU A 50 25.60 27.14 -17.15
C GLU A 50 25.16 28.46 -17.79
N LYS A 51 23.85 28.66 -17.98
CA LYS A 51 23.29 29.92 -18.45
C LYS A 51 23.63 31.08 -17.51
N ALA A 52 23.40 30.89 -16.22
CA ALA A 52 23.66 31.92 -15.21
C ALA A 52 25.14 32.33 -15.15
N LEU A 53 26.05 31.43 -15.53
CA LEU A 53 27.50 31.65 -15.56
C LEU A 53 28.02 32.16 -16.92
N GLY A 54 27.11 32.45 -17.85
CA GLY A 54 27.39 33.16 -19.09
C GLY A 54 27.53 32.30 -20.34
N LEU A 55 27.19 31.00 -20.29
CA LEU A 55 27.09 30.19 -21.52
C LEU A 55 25.83 30.56 -22.32
N THR A 56 25.95 30.48 -23.64
CA THR A 56 24.88 30.83 -24.59
C THR A 56 23.78 29.77 -24.58
N ILE A 57 22.88 29.87 -23.60
CA ILE A 57 21.71 29.02 -23.41
C ILE A 57 20.46 29.91 -23.29
N THR A 58 19.42 29.63 -24.08
CA THR A 58 18.20 30.47 -24.10
C THR A 58 17.18 30.02 -23.05
N ASP A 59 16.32 30.93 -22.60
CA ASP A 59 15.17 30.56 -21.73
C ASP A 59 14.25 29.54 -22.40
N GLU A 60 14.10 29.65 -23.72
CA GLU A 60 13.27 28.75 -24.50
C GLU A 60 13.80 27.31 -24.46
N GLN A 61 15.11 27.11 -24.53
CA GLN A 61 15.73 25.78 -24.37
C GLN A 61 15.46 25.20 -22.98
N ILE A 62 15.64 26.01 -21.93
CA ILE A 62 15.40 25.58 -20.55
C ILE A 62 13.91 25.24 -20.32
N SER A 63 12.99 26.10 -20.76
CA SER A 63 11.55 25.87 -20.65
C SER A 63 11.10 24.63 -21.43
N GLU A 64 11.70 24.36 -22.60
CA GLU A 64 11.43 23.14 -23.37
C GLU A 64 11.83 21.88 -22.57
N MET A 65 12.99 21.90 -21.90
CA MET A 65 13.43 20.81 -21.03
C MET A 65 12.50 20.61 -19.82
N GLU A 66 12.10 21.70 -19.16
CA GLU A 66 11.20 21.67 -17.99
C GLU A 66 9.83 21.09 -18.31
N ASN A 67 9.26 21.46 -19.46
CA ASN A 67 7.97 20.95 -19.91
C ASN A 67 8.00 19.46 -20.30
N ASN A 68 9.18 18.87 -20.43
CA ASN A 68 9.37 17.49 -20.88
C ASN A 68 10.06 16.61 -19.83
N LEU A 69 10.13 17.01 -18.55
CA LEU A 69 10.78 16.20 -17.52
C LEU A 69 10.20 14.78 -17.39
N GLU A 70 8.87 14.64 -17.46
CA GLU A 70 8.16 13.36 -17.33
C GLU A 70 7.77 12.72 -18.69
N ASN A 71 8.00 13.42 -19.81
CA ASN A 71 7.62 12.95 -21.14
C ASN A 71 8.67 11.98 -21.73
N ILE A 72 8.77 10.78 -21.15
CA ILE A 72 9.84 9.81 -21.45
C ILE A 72 9.33 8.72 -22.40
N ASN A 73 9.88 8.69 -23.62
CA ASN A 73 9.66 7.58 -24.55
C ASN A 73 10.66 6.44 -24.27
N PHE A 74 10.23 5.47 -23.46
CA PHE A 74 11.04 4.32 -23.08
C PHE A 74 11.38 3.38 -24.25
N GLU A 75 10.50 3.28 -25.26
CA GLU A 75 10.74 2.43 -26.44
C GLU A 75 11.86 3.02 -27.29
N LEU A 76 11.86 4.35 -27.48
CA LEU A 76 12.95 5.05 -28.14
C LEU A 76 14.24 4.89 -27.36
N ALA A 77 14.23 5.15 -26.04
CA ALA A 77 15.41 4.98 -25.19
C ALA A 77 16.00 3.56 -25.28
N ALA A 78 15.17 2.52 -25.21
CA ALA A 78 15.63 1.13 -25.33
C ALA A 78 16.23 0.82 -26.71
N SER A 79 15.67 1.38 -27.78
CA SER A 79 16.20 1.20 -29.13
C SER A 79 17.53 1.93 -29.35
N GLU A 80 17.66 3.16 -28.83
CA GLU A 80 18.91 3.92 -28.84
C GLU A 80 19.98 3.29 -27.94
N GLU A 81 19.62 2.72 -26.79
CA GLU A 81 20.57 2.01 -25.93
C GLU A 81 21.09 0.75 -26.61
N LYS A 82 20.23 0.01 -27.31
CA LYS A 82 20.65 -1.15 -28.12
C LYS A 82 21.64 -0.75 -29.22
N LYS A 83 21.47 0.45 -29.79
CA LYS A 83 22.34 0.99 -30.84
C LYS A 83 23.68 1.49 -30.30
N TYR A 84 23.67 2.36 -29.30
CA TYR A 84 24.88 3.02 -28.77
C TYR A 84 25.59 2.22 -27.69
N ARG A 85 24.96 1.17 -27.13
CA ARG A 85 25.47 0.38 -26.00
C ARG A 85 25.78 1.24 -24.78
N HIS A 86 24.99 2.30 -24.59
CA HIS A 86 25.19 3.29 -23.54
C HIS A 86 23.85 3.92 -23.11
N ASP A 87 23.44 3.67 -21.86
CA ASP A 87 22.15 4.11 -21.31
C ASP A 87 22.03 5.64 -21.24
N VAL A 88 23.04 6.34 -20.73
CA VAL A 88 23.04 7.82 -20.68
C VAL A 88 22.90 8.44 -22.07
N MET A 89 23.72 8.02 -23.04
CA MET A 89 23.65 8.59 -24.39
C MET A 89 22.31 8.30 -25.07
N ALA A 90 21.75 7.11 -24.86
CA ALA A 90 20.41 6.80 -25.34
C ALA A 90 19.35 7.77 -24.79
N HIS A 91 19.44 8.11 -23.50
CA HIS A 91 18.54 9.07 -22.88
C HIS A 91 18.83 10.53 -23.26
N VAL A 92 20.08 10.91 -23.56
CA VAL A 92 20.41 12.23 -24.14
C VAL A 92 19.72 12.39 -25.49
N HIS A 93 19.86 11.41 -26.39
CA HIS A 93 19.19 11.43 -27.70
C HIS A 93 17.66 11.40 -27.58
N THR A 94 17.13 10.57 -26.68
CA THR A 94 15.67 10.51 -26.43
C THR A 94 15.13 11.82 -25.87
N PHE A 95 15.89 12.51 -25.01
CA PHE A 95 15.48 13.81 -24.50
C PHE A 95 15.59 14.90 -25.57
N GLY A 96 16.69 14.94 -26.33
CA GLY A 96 16.85 15.84 -27.46
C GLY A 96 15.79 15.66 -28.56
N ALA A 97 15.25 14.44 -28.74
CA ALA A 97 14.17 14.18 -29.69
C ALA A 97 12.85 14.85 -29.30
N CYS A 98 12.54 14.95 -28.00
CA CYS A 98 11.37 15.68 -27.50
C CYS A 98 11.67 17.14 -27.13
N CYS A 99 12.94 17.53 -27.11
CA CYS A 99 13.42 18.89 -26.88
C CYS A 99 14.40 19.31 -28.00
N PRO A 100 13.93 19.51 -29.25
CA PRO A 100 14.80 19.78 -30.38
C PRO A 100 15.59 21.09 -30.26
N LYS A 101 15.06 22.11 -29.56
CA LYS A 101 15.78 23.37 -29.34
C LYS A 101 16.88 23.19 -28.31
N ALA A 102 16.61 22.43 -27.26
CA ALA A 102 17.58 22.14 -26.20
C ALA A 102 18.57 21.02 -26.56
N SER A 103 18.29 20.20 -27.57
CA SER A 103 19.13 19.07 -27.98
C SER A 103 20.65 19.36 -28.03
N PRO A 104 21.11 20.50 -28.59
CA PRO A 104 22.55 20.81 -28.65
C PRO A 104 23.23 21.12 -27.30
N ILE A 105 22.46 21.45 -26.26
CA ILE A 105 22.98 21.86 -24.95
C ILE A 105 22.78 20.78 -23.86
N ILE A 106 22.00 19.73 -24.14
CA ILE A 106 21.79 18.65 -23.17
C ILE A 106 23.13 17.95 -22.93
N HIS A 107 23.52 17.84 -21.66
CA HIS A 107 24.74 17.17 -21.22
C HIS A 107 26.06 17.89 -21.55
N LEU A 108 26.00 19.18 -21.90
CA LEU A 108 27.19 19.99 -22.20
C LEU A 108 28.22 19.94 -21.05
N GLY A 109 29.49 19.72 -21.38
CA GLY A 109 30.60 19.63 -20.42
C GLY A 109 30.59 18.44 -19.45
N ALA A 110 29.48 17.70 -19.34
CA ALA A 110 29.29 16.66 -18.35
C ALA A 110 29.77 15.26 -18.83
N THR A 111 29.78 14.31 -17.88
CA THR A 111 30.03 12.89 -18.12
C THR A 111 28.84 12.08 -17.61
N SER A 112 28.70 10.82 -18.02
CA SER A 112 27.60 9.93 -17.62
C SER A 112 27.35 9.86 -16.11
N ALA A 113 28.41 9.91 -15.31
CA ALA A 113 28.31 9.94 -13.85
C ALA A 113 27.62 11.21 -13.30
N TYR A 114 27.54 12.31 -14.06
CA TYR A 114 26.78 13.49 -13.65
C TYR A 114 25.29 13.15 -13.42
N VAL A 115 24.66 12.38 -14.32
CA VAL A 115 23.25 11.99 -14.12
C VAL A 115 23.13 10.68 -13.35
N GLY A 116 24.01 9.70 -13.60
CA GLY A 116 23.97 8.41 -12.91
C GLY A 116 24.18 8.52 -11.40
N ASP A 117 25.35 9.01 -10.99
CA ASP A 117 25.76 9.02 -9.59
C ASP A 117 25.00 10.04 -8.75
N ASN A 118 24.72 11.23 -9.27
CA ASN A 118 23.90 12.22 -8.55
C ASN A 118 22.47 11.73 -8.35
N THR A 119 21.90 10.99 -9.31
CA THR A 119 20.59 10.36 -9.15
C THR A 119 20.65 9.27 -8.08
N ASP A 120 21.68 8.43 -8.07
CA ASP A 120 21.86 7.39 -7.05
C ASP A 120 21.91 8.01 -5.63
N LEU A 121 22.62 9.13 -5.45
CA LEU A 121 22.66 9.87 -4.19
C LEU A 121 21.29 10.45 -3.80
N ILE A 122 20.55 11.00 -4.77
CA ILE A 122 19.18 11.50 -4.55
C ILE A 122 18.25 10.37 -4.11
N VAL A 123 18.25 9.22 -4.80
CA VAL A 123 17.34 8.12 -4.46
C VAL A 123 17.71 7.45 -3.13
N MET A 124 19.00 7.39 -2.76
CA MET A 124 19.41 6.91 -1.44
C MET A 124 18.93 7.86 -0.33
N ARG A 125 19.14 9.18 -0.47
CA ARG A 125 18.64 10.19 0.47
C ARG A 125 17.12 10.13 0.62
N ASP A 126 16.41 10.13 -0.51
CA ASP A 126 14.95 10.06 -0.55
C ASP A 126 14.46 8.72 0.07
N GLY A 127 15.20 7.63 -0.13
CA GLY A 127 14.95 6.34 0.51
C GLY A 127 15.03 6.41 2.04
N PHE A 128 16.07 7.03 2.60
CA PHE A 128 16.15 7.25 4.05
C PHE A 128 15.01 8.13 4.56
N HIS A 129 14.61 9.16 3.82
CA HIS A 129 13.47 10.00 4.17
C HIS A 129 12.14 9.23 4.21
N ILE A 130 12.00 8.15 3.43
CA ILE A 130 10.84 7.24 3.51
C ILE A 130 10.93 6.32 4.74
N LEU A 131 12.12 5.79 5.03
CA LEU A 131 12.34 4.83 6.13
C LEU A 131 12.25 5.48 7.52
N LEU A 132 12.82 6.67 7.71
CA LEU A 132 12.94 7.33 9.02
C LEU A 132 11.58 7.52 9.72
N PRO A 133 10.52 8.05 9.06
CA PRO A 133 9.19 8.15 9.68
C PRO A 133 8.57 6.79 10.01
N LYS A 134 8.83 5.75 9.21
CA LYS A 134 8.34 4.38 9.47
C LYS A 134 8.99 3.81 10.74
N LEU A 135 10.31 3.95 10.86
CA LEU A 135 11.04 3.53 12.06
C LEU A 135 10.59 4.30 13.31
N ALA A 136 10.43 5.63 13.21
CA ALA A 136 9.90 6.45 14.29
C ALA A 136 8.49 6.01 14.74
N ARG A 137 7.61 5.62 13.81
CA ARG A 137 6.29 5.07 14.13
C ARG A 137 6.39 3.75 14.88
N VAL A 138 7.23 2.80 14.43
CA VAL A 138 7.46 1.53 15.13
C VAL A 138 7.90 1.78 16.57
N ILE A 139 8.90 2.65 16.77
CA ILE A 139 9.42 3.02 18.09
C ILE A 139 8.29 3.59 18.96
N LYS A 140 7.47 4.51 18.41
CA LYS A 140 6.34 5.09 19.14
C LYS A 140 5.32 4.04 19.57
N ARG A 141 4.92 3.12 18.68
CA ARG A 141 3.92 2.07 18.98
C ARG A 141 4.44 1.09 20.03
N LEU A 142 5.71 0.69 19.93
CA LEU A 142 6.34 -0.14 20.96
C LEU A 142 6.49 0.60 22.28
N ALA A 143 6.76 1.90 22.29
CA ALA A 143 6.81 2.70 23.51
C ALA A 143 5.44 2.81 24.19
N ASP A 144 4.37 3.00 23.41
CA ASP A 144 2.99 2.99 23.92
C ASP A 144 2.62 1.63 24.53
N PHE A 145 3.01 0.55 23.85
CA PHE A 145 2.87 -0.81 24.37
C PHE A 145 3.69 -1.02 25.66
N ALA A 146 4.93 -0.55 25.69
CA ALA A 146 5.82 -0.69 26.83
C ALA A 146 5.29 0.03 28.06
N ASP A 147 4.81 1.28 27.91
CA ASP A 147 4.23 2.03 29.02
C ASP A 147 2.94 1.37 29.54
N LYS A 148 2.06 0.92 28.64
CA LYS A 148 0.84 0.19 29.00
C LYS A 148 1.12 -1.08 29.80
N GLN A 149 2.21 -1.79 29.46
CA GLN A 149 2.57 -3.08 30.06
C GLN A 149 3.71 -2.98 31.09
N LYS A 150 4.08 -1.77 31.54
CA LYS A 150 5.28 -1.53 32.35
C LYS A 150 5.30 -2.24 33.69
N SER A 151 4.13 -2.53 34.25
CA SER A 151 3.95 -3.17 35.56
C SER A 151 3.49 -4.61 35.49
N LEU A 152 3.28 -5.20 34.30
CA LEU A 152 2.83 -6.59 34.17
C LEU A 152 4.01 -7.56 34.35
N PRO A 153 4.12 -8.30 35.47
CA PRO A 153 5.24 -9.22 35.70
C PRO A 153 5.23 -10.37 34.70
N CYS A 154 6.41 -10.79 34.25
CA CYS A 154 6.57 -11.99 33.44
C CYS A 154 7.93 -12.66 33.73
N LEU A 155 8.04 -13.94 33.41
CA LEU A 155 9.32 -14.66 33.50
C LEU A 155 10.34 -14.00 32.57
N ALA A 156 11.52 -13.67 33.08
CA ALA A 156 12.67 -13.37 32.22
C ALA A 156 13.33 -14.67 31.77
N TYR A 157 14.09 -14.58 30.68
CA TYR A 157 14.77 -15.73 30.09
C TYR A 157 16.24 -15.41 29.84
N THR A 158 17.11 -16.21 30.43
CA THR A 158 18.53 -16.30 30.09
C THR A 158 18.80 -17.74 29.67
N HIS A 159 19.39 -17.96 28.49
CA HIS A 159 19.49 -19.31 27.88
C HIS A 159 18.13 -19.99 27.63
N LEU A 160 17.07 -19.20 27.45
CA LEU A 160 15.68 -19.67 27.40
C LEU A 160 15.25 -20.47 28.66
N GLN A 161 15.97 -20.32 29.77
CA GLN A 161 15.62 -20.85 31.09
C GLN A 161 14.97 -19.76 31.94
N PRO A 162 14.00 -20.11 32.81
CA PRO A 162 13.40 -19.17 33.76
C PRO A 162 14.47 -18.46 34.60
N ALA A 163 14.38 -17.15 34.66
CA ALA A 163 15.22 -16.27 35.47
C ALA A 163 14.34 -15.28 36.26
N GLN A 164 14.96 -14.44 37.10
CA GLN A 164 14.27 -13.40 37.89
C GLN A 164 13.23 -12.64 37.06
N LEU A 165 12.10 -12.30 37.67
CA LEU A 165 11.02 -11.67 36.93
C LEU A 165 11.44 -10.31 36.34
N THR A 166 10.91 -10.03 35.16
CA THR A 166 10.90 -8.71 34.55
C THR A 166 9.44 -8.28 34.35
N THR A 167 9.21 -7.21 33.59
CA THR A 167 7.86 -6.89 33.10
C THR A 167 7.78 -6.95 31.59
N VAL A 168 6.58 -7.19 31.07
CA VAL A 168 6.33 -7.21 29.61
C VAL A 168 6.77 -5.89 28.98
N GLY A 169 6.46 -4.76 29.62
CA GLY A 169 6.91 -3.44 29.15
C GLY A 169 8.44 -3.28 29.20
N LYS A 170 9.11 -3.77 30.25
CA LYS A 170 10.58 -3.70 30.34
C LYS A 170 11.26 -4.55 29.27
N ARG A 171 10.70 -5.71 28.91
CA ARG A 171 11.19 -6.50 27.78
C ARG A 171 11.09 -5.71 26.46
N ALA A 172 9.96 -5.04 26.23
CA ALA A 172 9.78 -4.21 25.04
C ALA A 172 10.80 -3.05 24.98
N CYS A 173 11.24 -2.50 26.11
CA CYS A 173 12.30 -1.48 26.12
C CYS A 173 13.65 -1.99 25.55
N LEU A 174 13.96 -3.28 25.65
CA LEU A 174 15.16 -3.84 25.00
C LEU A 174 15.08 -3.70 23.48
N TRP A 175 13.89 -3.97 22.92
CA TRP A 175 13.62 -3.82 21.48
C TRP A 175 13.70 -2.36 21.05
N ILE A 176 13.13 -1.46 21.85
CA ILE A 176 13.12 -0.03 21.56
C ILE A 176 14.53 0.56 21.59
N GLN A 177 15.40 0.12 22.52
CA GLN A 177 16.79 0.57 22.61
C GLN A 177 17.54 0.34 21.29
N ASP A 178 17.47 -0.87 20.75
CA ASP A 178 18.13 -1.22 19.49
C ASP A 178 17.59 -0.36 18.34
N LEU A 179 16.27 -0.17 18.27
CA LEU A 179 15.65 0.68 17.25
C LEU A 179 16.01 2.17 17.39
N LEU A 180 16.25 2.70 18.60
CA LEU A 180 16.76 4.06 18.79
C LEU A 180 18.19 4.19 18.26
N MET A 181 19.02 3.16 18.42
CA MET A 181 20.36 3.12 17.84
C MET A 181 20.28 3.14 16.31
N ASP A 182 19.37 2.35 15.74
CA ASP A 182 19.13 2.34 14.29
C ASP A 182 18.59 3.70 13.80
N LEU A 183 17.68 4.34 14.54
CA LEU A 183 17.13 5.67 14.20
C LEU A 183 18.27 6.68 14.03
N ARG A 184 19.14 6.78 15.04
CA ARG A 184 20.32 7.65 15.03
C ARG A 184 21.26 7.31 13.87
N ASN A 185 21.48 6.02 13.61
CA ASN A 185 22.40 5.59 12.55
C ASN A 185 21.86 5.93 11.15
N LEU A 186 20.56 5.73 10.91
CA LEU A 186 19.91 6.09 9.65
C LEU A 186 19.89 7.61 9.43
N GLU A 187 19.65 8.38 10.49
CA GLU A 187 19.71 9.85 10.45
C GLU A 187 21.12 10.32 10.08
N ASN A 188 22.13 9.79 10.77
CA ASN A 188 23.52 10.11 10.48
C ASN A 188 23.92 9.71 9.06
N ALA A 189 23.48 8.54 8.57
CA ALA A 189 23.75 8.13 7.19
C ALA A 189 23.10 9.11 6.21
N SER A 190 21.81 9.42 6.38
CA SER A 190 21.06 10.36 5.53
C SER A 190 21.68 11.76 5.51
N ASP A 191 22.01 12.32 6.67
CA ASP A 191 22.54 13.68 6.80
C ASP A 191 23.97 13.84 6.25
N ASN A 192 24.74 12.75 6.20
CA ASN A 192 26.13 12.76 5.73
C ASN A 192 26.27 12.42 4.23
N ILE A 193 25.19 12.06 3.52
CA ILE A 193 25.25 11.92 2.06
C ILE A 193 25.52 13.29 1.45
N ARG A 194 26.67 13.44 0.80
CA ARG A 194 27.04 14.62 0.00
C ARG A 194 26.76 14.39 -1.47
N PHE A 195 26.54 15.47 -2.19
CA PHE A 195 26.34 15.43 -3.64
C PHE A 195 27.67 15.19 -4.37
N ARG A 196 27.64 14.52 -5.53
CA ARG A 196 28.84 14.44 -6.39
C ARG A 196 29.05 15.75 -7.13
N GLY A 197 27.97 16.31 -7.69
CA GLY A 197 28.00 17.53 -8.48
C GLY A 197 28.63 17.35 -9.87
N VAL A 198 29.25 18.40 -10.41
CA VAL A 198 29.92 18.45 -11.71
C VAL A 198 31.42 18.23 -11.57
N LYS A 199 31.89 17.01 -11.85
CA LYS A 199 33.29 16.60 -11.59
C LYS A 199 34.08 16.13 -12.82
N GLY A 200 33.46 16.08 -13.99
CA GLY A 200 34.08 15.52 -15.20
C GLY A 200 34.35 14.02 -15.09
N THR A 201 35.11 13.47 -16.05
CA THR A 201 35.31 12.02 -16.22
C THR A 201 36.22 11.39 -15.16
N THR A 202 37.18 12.12 -14.63
CA THR A 202 38.18 11.63 -13.65
C THR A 202 38.21 12.46 -12.37
N GLY A 203 37.22 13.34 -12.16
CA GLY A 203 37.11 14.14 -10.93
C GLY A 203 37.76 15.53 -10.99
N THR A 204 38.52 15.80 -12.05
CA THR A 204 39.32 17.04 -12.18
C THR A 204 38.57 18.21 -12.82
N GLN A 205 37.32 18.03 -13.21
CA GLN A 205 36.49 19.09 -13.82
C GLN A 205 37.03 19.69 -15.13
N ALA A 206 38.04 19.07 -15.76
CA ALA A 206 38.75 19.63 -16.93
C ALA A 206 37.84 20.03 -18.11
N SER A 207 36.76 19.28 -18.36
CA SER A 207 35.79 19.62 -19.41
C SER A 207 35.04 20.92 -19.12
N PHE A 208 34.66 21.16 -17.86
CA PHE A 208 34.02 22.40 -17.43
C PHE A 208 35.00 23.56 -17.38
N LEU A 209 36.24 23.32 -16.92
CA LEU A 209 37.29 24.35 -16.93
C LEU A 209 37.59 24.82 -18.36
N SER A 210 37.65 23.91 -19.32
CA SER A 210 37.79 24.27 -20.74
C SER A 210 36.57 25.01 -21.28
N LEU A 211 35.36 24.67 -20.82
CA LEU A 211 34.11 25.30 -21.24
C LEU A 211 34.01 26.75 -20.74
N PHE A 212 34.61 27.04 -19.58
CA PHE A 212 34.72 28.37 -18.99
C PHE A 212 36.09 29.03 -19.22
N GLU A 213 36.82 28.63 -20.26
CA GLU A 213 38.07 29.28 -20.70
C GLU A 213 39.15 29.40 -19.62
N GLY A 214 39.20 28.45 -18.68
CA GLY A 214 40.17 28.44 -17.58
C GLY A 214 39.73 29.17 -16.31
N ASP A 215 38.46 29.56 -16.19
CA ASP A 215 37.91 30.24 -15.01
C ASP A 215 37.50 29.23 -13.92
N ASP A 216 38.37 29.03 -12.92
CA ASP A 216 38.13 28.15 -11.78
C ASP A 216 36.91 28.58 -10.94
N GLU A 217 36.69 29.89 -10.74
CA GLU A 217 35.61 30.41 -9.89
C GLU A 217 34.24 30.04 -10.47
N LYS A 218 34.08 30.09 -11.81
CA LYS A 218 32.85 29.63 -12.47
C LYS A 218 32.63 28.14 -12.34
N VAL A 219 33.70 27.33 -12.36
CA VAL A 219 33.58 25.87 -12.19
C VAL A 219 33.13 25.53 -10.77
N GLU A 220 33.70 26.19 -9.76
CA GLU A 220 33.29 26.03 -8.36
C GLU A 220 31.84 26.48 -8.15
N GLU A 221 31.46 27.61 -8.73
CA GLU A 221 30.10 28.14 -8.62
C GLU A 221 29.09 27.24 -9.35
N LEU A 222 29.43 26.68 -10.51
CA LEU A 222 28.58 25.68 -11.20
C LEU A 222 28.30 24.50 -10.29
N ASP A 223 29.32 23.96 -9.62
CA ASP A 223 29.18 22.83 -8.69
C ASP A 223 28.30 23.17 -7.49
N ARG A 224 28.46 24.39 -6.95
CA ARG A 224 27.64 24.90 -5.85
C ARG A 224 26.17 25.04 -6.26
N MET A 225 25.90 25.66 -7.41
CA MET A 225 24.55 25.90 -7.92
C MET A 225 23.79 24.59 -8.17
N VAL A 226 24.39 23.62 -8.87
CA VAL A 226 23.70 22.33 -9.14
C VAL A 226 23.46 21.53 -7.86
N THR A 227 24.36 21.64 -6.87
CA THR A 227 24.23 21.00 -5.55
C THR A 227 23.06 21.59 -4.77
N GLU A 228 22.95 22.92 -4.75
CA GLU A 228 21.86 23.65 -4.09
C GLU A 228 20.50 23.32 -4.73
N MET A 229 20.43 23.33 -6.08
CA MET A 229 19.20 22.98 -6.80
C MET A 229 18.76 21.53 -6.57
N ALA A 230 19.70 20.61 -6.33
CA ALA A 230 19.42 19.21 -5.98
C ALA A 230 18.99 19.03 -4.50
N GLY A 231 19.04 20.10 -3.70
CA GLY A 231 18.66 20.08 -2.28
C GLY A 231 19.71 19.43 -1.37
N PHE A 232 20.99 19.51 -1.73
CA PHE A 232 22.09 19.04 -0.89
C PHE A 232 22.82 20.22 -0.26
N LYS A 233 23.26 20.05 0.99
CA LYS A 233 24.02 21.08 1.72
C LYS A 233 25.50 21.11 1.34
N GLN A 234 26.04 19.98 0.88
CA GLN A 234 27.46 19.79 0.65
C GLN A 234 27.69 18.93 -0.60
N THR A 235 28.78 19.24 -1.31
CA THR A 235 29.33 18.46 -2.42
C THR A 235 30.62 17.75 -1.96
N TYR A 236 31.00 16.66 -2.61
CA TYR A 236 32.34 16.08 -2.43
C TYR A 236 33.37 16.98 -3.11
N MET A 237 34.38 17.43 -2.37
CA MET A 237 35.49 18.21 -2.94
C MET A 237 36.41 17.35 -3.81
N VAL A 238 36.65 16.11 -3.39
CA VAL A 238 37.56 15.18 -4.06
C VAL A 238 36.79 13.91 -4.40
N CYS A 239 36.79 13.56 -5.69
CA CYS A 239 36.28 12.30 -6.18
C CYS A 239 37.04 11.88 -7.43
N GLY A 240 36.95 10.60 -7.81
CA GLY A 240 37.35 10.15 -9.15
C GLY A 240 36.24 10.42 -10.16
N GLN A 241 35.89 9.44 -10.97
CA GLN A 241 34.72 9.55 -11.85
C GLN A 241 33.42 9.61 -11.05
N THR A 242 33.35 8.95 -9.90
CA THR A 242 32.12 8.70 -9.12
C THR A 242 32.24 9.24 -7.72
N TYR A 243 31.11 9.35 -6.99
CA TYR A 243 31.24 9.44 -5.53
C TYR A 243 31.88 8.13 -5.02
N SER A 244 32.64 8.20 -3.91
CA SER A 244 33.30 7.00 -3.39
C SER A 244 32.28 5.91 -3.03
N ARG A 245 32.48 4.69 -3.52
CA ARG A 245 31.61 3.55 -3.20
C ARG A 245 31.65 3.14 -1.72
N LYS A 246 32.55 3.74 -0.93
CA LYS A 246 32.48 3.68 0.54
C LYS A 246 31.18 4.28 1.09
N VAL A 247 30.55 5.23 0.40
CA VAL A 247 29.23 5.76 0.78
C VAL A 247 28.17 4.65 0.75
N ASP A 248 28.21 3.77 -0.25
CA ASP A 248 27.28 2.64 -0.36
C ASP A 248 27.47 1.68 0.83
N VAL A 249 28.72 1.47 1.26
CA VAL A 249 29.06 0.69 2.46
C VAL A 249 28.45 1.31 3.72
N ASP A 250 28.65 2.61 3.92
CA ASP A 250 28.17 3.30 5.12
C ASP A 250 26.62 3.33 5.15
N CYS A 251 25.96 3.48 4.00
CA CYS A 251 24.50 3.42 3.87
C CYS A 251 23.92 2.01 4.12
N LEU A 252 24.50 0.95 3.53
CA LEU A 252 23.96 -0.41 3.67
C LEU A 252 24.31 -1.06 5.02
N ASN A 253 25.42 -0.66 5.65
CA ASN A 253 25.75 -1.12 7.00
C ASN A 253 24.67 -0.76 8.03
N VAL A 254 24.14 0.47 7.97
CA VAL A 254 23.10 0.89 8.92
C VAL A 254 21.78 0.15 8.67
N LEU A 255 21.48 -0.20 7.42
CA LEU A 255 20.31 -1.04 7.10
C LEU A 255 20.51 -2.49 7.54
N ALA A 256 21.72 -3.04 7.42
CA ALA A 256 22.05 -4.37 7.92
C ALA A 256 21.94 -4.45 9.45
N SER A 257 22.38 -3.41 10.16
CA SER A 257 22.18 -3.24 11.61
C SER A 257 20.69 -3.28 11.98
N LEU A 258 19.86 -2.50 11.27
CA LEU A 258 18.40 -2.53 11.45
C LEU A 258 17.83 -3.94 11.23
N GLY A 259 18.33 -4.67 10.23
CA GLY A 259 17.99 -6.07 10.02
C GLY A 259 18.27 -6.95 11.24
N ALA A 260 19.41 -6.78 11.91
CA ALA A 260 19.71 -7.53 13.14
C ALA A 260 18.73 -7.21 14.27
N SER A 261 18.42 -5.93 14.50
CA SER A 261 17.44 -5.48 15.50
C SER A 261 16.06 -6.10 15.24
N VAL A 262 15.53 -5.95 14.02
CA VAL A 262 14.20 -6.47 13.65
C VAL A 262 14.15 -7.99 13.74
N HIS A 263 15.22 -8.70 13.33
CA HIS A 263 15.28 -10.16 13.43
C HIS A 263 15.20 -10.63 14.90
N LYS A 264 15.94 -9.99 15.79
CA LYS A 264 15.94 -10.29 17.23
C LYS A 264 14.57 -10.04 17.86
N ILE A 265 13.95 -8.90 17.57
CA ILE A 265 12.61 -8.55 18.07
C ILE A 265 11.57 -9.59 17.63
N CYS A 266 11.53 -9.89 16.34
CA CYS A 266 10.57 -10.85 15.79
C CYS A 266 10.85 -12.28 16.25
N THR A 267 12.10 -12.65 16.54
CA THR A 267 12.43 -13.94 17.16
C THR A 267 11.90 -14.04 18.58
N ASP A 268 12.04 -13.00 19.40
CA ASP A 268 11.43 -12.97 20.74
C ASP A 268 9.90 -13.11 20.66
N ILE A 269 9.24 -12.40 19.75
CA ILE A 269 7.78 -12.48 19.56
C ILE A 269 7.37 -13.91 19.19
N ARG A 270 8.11 -14.58 18.30
CA ARG A 270 7.85 -15.98 17.92
C ARG A 270 7.97 -16.95 19.10
N LEU A 271 8.96 -16.75 19.98
CA LEU A 271 9.11 -17.53 21.21
C LEU A 271 7.95 -17.27 22.18
N LEU A 272 7.56 -16.00 22.36
CA LEU A 272 6.43 -15.63 23.22
C LEU A 272 5.08 -16.16 22.69
N ALA A 273 4.92 -16.27 21.37
CA ALA A 273 3.76 -16.89 20.75
C ALA A 273 3.71 -18.40 21.01
N ASN A 274 4.86 -19.09 20.96
CA ASN A 274 4.93 -20.51 21.37
C ASN A 274 4.46 -20.69 22.83
N PHE A 275 4.91 -19.77 23.68
CA PHE A 275 4.57 -19.69 25.09
C PHE A 275 3.12 -19.26 25.37
N LYS A 276 2.43 -18.73 24.35
CA LYS A 276 1.07 -18.15 24.44
C LYS A 276 0.99 -16.96 25.40
N GLU A 277 2.11 -16.29 25.63
CA GLU A 277 2.19 -15.09 26.47
C GLU A 277 1.85 -13.84 25.67
N LEU A 278 2.23 -13.84 24.39
CA LEU A 278 2.03 -12.73 23.46
C LEU A 278 1.86 -13.25 22.03
N GLU A 279 0.86 -12.74 21.32
CA GLU A 279 0.60 -13.03 19.90
C GLU A 279 0.65 -11.75 19.05
N GLU A 280 0.92 -11.93 17.76
CA GLU A 280 0.72 -10.88 16.76
C GLU A 280 -0.77 -10.55 16.58
N PRO A 281 -1.10 -9.36 16.04
CA PRO A 281 -2.47 -9.05 15.66
C PRO A 281 -3.03 -10.09 14.68
N PHE A 282 -4.29 -10.45 14.85
CA PHE A 282 -4.99 -11.44 14.04
C PHE A 282 -6.19 -10.78 13.36
N GLU A 283 -6.21 -10.78 12.03
CA GLU A 283 -7.35 -10.21 11.29
C GLU A 283 -8.59 -11.10 11.44
N LYS A 284 -9.78 -10.49 11.35
CA LYS A 284 -11.06 -11.17 11.55
C LYS A 284 -11.25 -12.40 10.65
N ASP A 285 -10.76 -12.32 9.40
CA ASP A 285 -10.89 -13.36 8.38
C ASP A 285 -9.58 -14.12 8.13
N GLN A 286 -8.56 -13.94 8.98
CA GLN A 286 -7.26 -14.60 8.81
C GLN A 286 -7.38 -16.11 9.08
N ILE A 287 -6.95 -16.92 8.11
CA ILE A 287 -6.82 -18.38 8.30
C ILE A 287 -5.39 -18.68 8.76
N GLY A 288 -5.22 -19.09 10.01
CA GLY A 288 -3.91 -19.39 10.59
C GLY A 288 -3.27 -20.70 10.09
N SER A 289 -4.10 -21.69 9.73
CA SER A 289 -3.69 -22.97 9.16
C SER A 289 -4.82 -23.54 8.29
N SER A 290 -4.48 -24.15 7.15
CA SER A 290 -5.44 -24.83 6.28
C SER A 290 -6.11 -26.07 6.90
N ALA A 291 -5.58 -26.58 8.02
CA ALA A 291 -6.06 -27.82 8.65
C ALA A 291 -6.42 -27.69 10.15
N MET A 292 -5.95 -26.65 10.85
CA MET A 292 -6.14 -26.51 12.30
C MET A 292 -6.72 -25.13 12.66
N PRO A 293 -8.05 -25.00 12.86
CA PRO A 293 -8.72 -23.71 13.06
C PRO A 293 -8.28 -22.93 14.31
N TYR A 294 -7.83 -23.62 15.36
CA TYR A 294 -7.37 -22.98 16.60
C TYR A 294 -5.90 -22.49 16.53
N LYS A 295 -5.14 -22.93 15.52
CA LYS A 295 -3.69 -22.69 15.46
C LYS A 295 -3.39 -21.34 14.81
N ARG A 296 -2.79 -20.44 15.59
CA ARG A 296 -2.28 -19.15 15.12
C ARG A 296 -0.76 -19.21 15.00
N ASN A 297 -0.24 -18.75 13.86
CA ASN A 297 1.19 -18.72 13.58
C ASN A 297 1.67 -17.26 13.51
N PRO A 298 2.85 -16.93 14.08
CA PRO A 298 3.45 -15.59 14.03
C PRO A 298 4.07 -15.30 12.65
N MET A 299 3.25 -15.38 11.59
CA MET A 299 3.73 -15.33 10.20
C MET A 299 4.31 -13.97 9.79
N ARG A 300 3.88 -12.88 10.44
CA ARG A 300 4.43 -11.54 10.14
C ARG A 300 5.83 -11.43 10.72
N SER A 301 6.06 -11.89 11.96
CA SER A 301 7.41 -11.97 12.55
C SER A 301 8.30 -12.93 11.79
N GLU A 302 7.80 -14.08 11.34
CA GLU A 302 8.57 -15.01 10.51
C GLU A 302 9.01 -14.36 9.19
N ARG A 303 8.13 -13.59 8.55
CA ARG A 303 8.46 -12.80 7.36
C ARG A 303 9.51 -11.73 7.67
N CYS A 304 9.34 -10.99 8.76
CA CYS A 304 10.34 -10.02 9.21
C CYS A 304 11.71 -10.67 9.42
N CYS A 305 11.79 -11.82 10.12
CA CYS A 305 13.04 -12.56 10.29
C CYS A 305 13.64 -13.00 8.94
N ALA A 306 12.83 -13.47 8.00
CA ALA A 306 13.30 -13.92 6.69
C ALA A 306 13.92 -12.77 5.88
N LEU A 307 13.21 -11.65 5.78
CA LEU A 307 13.65 -10.47 5.03
C LEU A 307 14.79 -9.73 5.73
N SER A 308 14.77 -9.65 7.05
CA SER A 308 15.88 -9.06 7.81
C SER A 308 17.18 -9.82 7.61
N ARG A 309 17.13 -11.15 7.45
CA ARG A 309 18.31 -11.96 7.12
C ARG A 309 18.87 -11.60 5.74
N HIS A 310 18.02 -11.38 4.74
CA HIS A 310 18.45 -10.88 3.42
C HIS A 310 19.17 -9.53 3.55
N LEU A 311 18.58 -8.60 4.31
CA LEU A 311 19.14 -7.28 4.55
C LEU A 311 20.52 -7.32 5.22
N ILE A 312 20.71 -8.23 6.19
CA ILE A 312 22.01 -8.46 6.82
C ILE A 312 23.04 -8.96 5.79
N CYS A 313 22.67 -9.89 4.91
CA CYS A 313 23.59 -10.47 3.93
C CYS A 313 24.03 -9.48 2.85
N LEU A 314 23.14 -8.58 2.41
CA LEU A 314 23.41 -7.62 1.33
C LEU A 314 24.58 -6.66 1.62
N VAL A 315 25.01 -6.53 2.88
CA VAL A 315 26.13 -5.65 3.25
C VAL A 315 27.48 -6.08 2.64
N GLN A 316 27.62 -7.34 2.26
CA GLN A 316 28.85 -7.85 1.65
C GLN A 316 29.09 -7.25 0.26
N ASP A 317 28.03 -6.99 -0.49
CA ASP A 317 28.08 -6.44 -1.84
C ASP A 317 28.81 -5.10 -1.92
N PRO A 318 28.41 -4.03 -1.18
CA PRO A 318 29.13 -2.76 -1.22
C PRO A 318 30.53 -2.87 -0.60
N LEU A 319 30.74 -3.75 0.41
CA LEU A 319 32.06 -3.96 1.01
C LEU A 319 33.06 -4.48 -0.03
N MET A 320 32.68 -5.53 -0.77
CA MET A 320 33.50 -6.10 -1.83
C MET A 320 33.67 -5.10 -2.98
N THR A 321 32.58 -4.48 -3.43
CA THR A 321 32.58 -3.50 -4.53
C THR A 321 33.52 -2.32 -4.25
N ALA A 322 33.45 -1.72 -3.05
CA ALA A 322 34.31 -0.60 -2.70
C ALA A 322 35.78 -1.01 -2.57
N SER A 323 36.06 -2.23 -2.11
CA SER A 323 37.44 -2.72 -1.92
C SER A 323 38.19 -2.97 -3.23
N THR A 324 37.47 -3.21 -4.32
CA THR A 324 38.04 -3.54 -5.63
C THR A 324 37.90 -2.44 -6.68
N GLN A 325 37.40 -1.25 -6.32
CA GLN A 325 37.43 -0.11 -7.24
C GLN A 325 38.87 0.30 -7.54
N TRP A 326 39.29 0.17 -8.80
CA TRP A 326 40.64 0.57 -9.20
C TRP A 326 40.70 2.05 -9.56
N MET A 327 41.62 2.77 -8.93
CA MET A 327 41.95 4.17 -9.23
C MET A 327 40.68 5.06 -9.26
N GLU A 328 40.44 5.80 -10.34
CA GLU A 328 39.33 6.76 -10.43
C GLU A 328 37.94 6.13 -10.64
N ARG A 329 37.85 4.90 -11.16
CA ARG A 329 36.64 4.02 -11.23
C ARG A 329 36.90 2.75 -12.08
N THR A 330 36.29 1.64 -11.68
CA THR A 330 35.98 0.50 -12.57
C THR A 330 34.47 0.22 -12.63
N LEU A 331 33.95 -0.25 -13.77
CA LEU A 331 32.49 -0.33 -14.04
C LEU A 331 31.82 -1.60 -13.48
N ASP A 332 32.59 -2.48 -12.82
CA ASP A 332 32.09 -3.67 -12.11
C ASP A 332 31.12 -3.30 -10.97
N ASP A 333 31.16 -2.05 -10.49
CA ASP A 333 30.20 -1.49 -9.55
C ASP A 333 28.76 -1.42 -10.08
N SER A 334 28.59 -1.17 -11.39
CA SER A 334 27.31 -0.76 -11.98
C SER A 334 26.24 -1.83 -11.85
N ALA A 335 26.56 -3.08 -12.20
CA ALA A 335 25.58 -4.17 -12.16
C ALA A 335 25.20 -4.53 -10.72
N ASN A 336 26.19 -4.62 -9.83
CA ASN A 336 25.94 -4.96 -8.42
C ASN A 336 25.05 -3.92 -7.74
N ARG A 337 25.37 -2.62 -7.89
CA ARG A 337 24.63 -1.53 -7.24
C ARG A 337 23.18 -1.40 -7.71
N ARG A 338 22.88 -1.82 -8.94
CA ARG A 338 21.49 -1.88 -9.47
C ARG A 338 20.64 -2.95 -8.77
N ILE A 339 21.26 -3.88 -8.04
CA ILE A 339 20.60 -4.92 -7.26
C ILE A 339 20.68 -4.56 -5.76
N SER A 340 21.88 -4.40 -5.23
CA SER A 340 22.12 -4.29 -3.79
C SER A 340 21.49 -3.05 -3.17
N LEU A 341 21.56 -1.88 -3.83
CA LEU A 341 20.98 -0.65 -3.29
C LEU A 341 19.44 -0.71 -3.26
N PRO A 342 18.72 -0.94 -4.39
CA PRO A 342 17.26 -1.00 -4.34
C PRO A 342 16.74 -2.10 -3.42
N GLU A 343 17.33 -3.30 -3.47
CA GLU A 343 16.87 -4.40 -2.63
C GLU A 343 17.04 -4.13 -1.14
N ALA A 344 18.12 -3.46 -0.72
CA ALA A 344 18.33 -3.12 0.68
C ALA A 344 17.25 -2.14 1.19
N PHE A 345 16.97 -1.07 0.46
CA PHE A 345 15.95 -0.09 0.84
C PHE A 345 14.53 -0.65 0.77
N LEU A 346 14.20 -1.42 -0.27
CA LEU A 346 12.90 -2.11 -0.37
C LEU A 346 12.72 -3.10 0.79
N THR A 347 13.75 -3.87 1.12
CA THR A 347 13.68 -4.84 2.22
C THR A 347 13.51 -4.14 3.57
N ALA A 348 14.26 -3.06 3.83
CA ALA A 348 14.11 -2.25 5.03
C ALA A 348 12.70 -1.65 5.16
N ASP A 349 12.14 -1.18 4.05
CA ASP A 349 10.80 -0.62 3.98
C ASP A 349 9.71 -1.64 4.36
N ILE A 350 9.84 -2.87 3.84
CA ILE A 350 8.92 -3.97 4.12
C ILE A 350 8.96 -4.37 5.59
N ILE A 351 10.16 -4.55 6.15
CA ILE A 351 10.30 -5.01 7.53
C ILE A 351 9.78 -3.94 8.50
N LEU A 352 10.00 -2.65 8.23
CA LEU A 352 9.47 -1.57 9.06
C LEU A 352 7.93 -1.48 8.97
N SER A 353 7.35 -1.56 7.77
CA SER A 353 5.90 -1.55 7.59
C SER A 353 5.23 -2.75 8.27
N THR A 354 5.83 -3.93 8.13
CA THR A 354 5.33 -5.16 8.76
C THR A 354 5.49 -5.10 10.29
N LEU A 355 6.63 -4.61 10.78
CA LEU A 355 6.87 -4.46 12.22
C LEU A 355 5.96 -3.40 12.85
N GLN A 356 5.64 -2.32 12.12
CA GLN A 356 4.64 -1.35 12.56
C GLN A 356 3.29 -2.03 12.77
N ASN A 357 2.81 -2.79 11.77
CA ASN A 357 1.55 -3.53 11.87
C ASN A 357 1.55 -4.51 13.06
N ILE A 358 2.64 -5.23 13.29
CA ILE A 358 2.79 -6.10 14.47
C ILE A 358 2.67 -5.29 15.78
N SER A 359 3.44 -4.21 15.89
CA SER A 359 3.51 -3.37 17.11
C SER A 359 2.19 -2.66 17.43
N GLU A 360 1.36 -2.37 16.42
CA GLU A 360 0.05 -1.72 16.58
C GLU A 360 -1.01 -2.64 17.22
N GLY A 361 -0.82 -3.96 17.17
CA GLY A 361 -1.85 -4.91 17.59
C GLY A 361 -1.34 -6.11 18.36
N LEU A 362 -0.20 -5.99 19.06
CA LEU A 362 0.29 -7.02 19.98
C LEU A 362 -0.80 -7.40 21.00
N VAL A 363 -1.09 -8.69 21.08
CA VAL A 363 -2.07 -9.25 22.03
C VAL A 363 -1.31 -9.93 23.17
N VAL A 364 -1.59 -9.54 24.41
CA VAL A 364 -0.95 -10.11 25.61
C VAL A 364 -1.96 -10.97 26.35
N TYR A 365 -1.51 -12.09 26.92
CA TYR A 365 -2.34 -13.03 27.70
C TYR A 365 -1.91 -13.09 29.17
N PRO A 366 -2.34 -12.15 30.03
CA PRO A 366 -1.90 -12.05 31.41
C PRO A 366 -2.10 -13.34 32.23
N LYS A 367 -3.18 -14.08 32.00
CA LYS A 367 -3.46 -15.33 32.73
C LYS A 367 -2.53 -16.49 32.36
N VAL A 368 -2.03 -16.53 31.13
CA VAL A 368 -1.00 -17.51 30.73
C VAL A 368 0.34 -17.15 31.37
N ILE A 369 0.68 -15.85 31.35
CA ILE A 369 1.88 -15.32 31.99
C ILE A 369 1.87 -15.62 33.49
N GLU A 370 0.78 -15.29 34.19
CA GLU A 370 0.57 -15.54 35.62
C GLU A 370 0.73 -17.03 35.94
N ARG A 371 0.10 -17.93 35.16
CA ARG A 371 0.25 -19.38 35.35
C ARG A 371 1.71 -19.81 35.29
N ARG A 372 2.46 -19.33 34.30
CA ARG A 372 3.88 -19.71 34.14
C ARG A 372 4.75 -19.13 35.24
N VAL A 373 4.52 -17.87 35.63
CA VAL A 373 5.18 -17.27 36.78
C VAL A 373 4.96 -18.12 38.04
N ASN A 374 3.72 -18.55 38.30
CA ASN A 374 3.40 -19.36 39.47
C ASN A 374 4.07 -20.75 39.48
N GLN A 375 4.44 -21.29 38.32
CA GLN A 375 5.18 -22.56 38.23
C GLN A 375 6.66 -22.43 38.55
N GLU A 376 7.27 -21.26 38.33
CA GLU A 376 8.72 -21.07 38.47
C GLU A 376 9.09 -20.19 39.67
N LEU A 377 8.22 -19.26 40.07
CA LEU A 377 8.45 -18.33 41.18
C LEU A 377 8.73 -19.03 42.52
N PRO A 378 8.10 -20.16 42.88
CA PRO A 378 8.45 -20.87 44.11
C PRO A 378 9.93 -21.25 44.20
N PHE A 379 10.56 -21.66 43.08
CA PHE A 379 11.99 -21.97 43.06
C PHE A 379 12.85 -20.71 43.22
N MET A 380 12.46 -19.61 42.57
CA MET A 380 13.16 -18.33 42.64
C MET A 380 13.00 -17.61 44.00
N ALA A 381 11.90 -17.87 44.72
CA ALA A 381 11.58 -17.25 45.99
C ALA A 381 12.29 -17.88 47.20
N SER A 382 13.15 -18.89 46.98
CA SER A 382 13.85 -19.62 48.04
C SER A 382 14.61 -18.70 49.01
N GLU A 383 15.35 -17.71 48.52
CA GLU A 383 16.04 -16.74 49.39
C GLU A 383 15.06 -15.87 50.19
N ASN A 384 13.93 -15.46 49.59
CA ASN A 384 12.90 -14.66 50.29
C ASN A 384 12.26 -15.45 51.43
N ILE A 385 12.05 -16.75 51.21
CA ILE A 385 11.51 -17.68 52.21
C ILE A 385 12.51 -17.88 53.35
N ILE A 386 13.80 -18.06 53.02
CA ILE A 386 14.88 -18.15 54.03
C ILE A 386 14.94 -16.87 54.87
N MET A 387 14.90 -15.70 54.24
CA MET A 387 14.91 -14.41 54.95
C MET A 387 13.71 -14.25 55.90
N ALA A 388 12.52 -14.70 55.48
CA ALA A 388 11.33 -14.66 56.32
C ALA A 388 11.46 -15.59 57.54
N MET A 389 12.02 -16.79 57.37
CA MET A 389 12.29 -17.72 58.47
C MET A 389 13.32 -17.16 59.46
N VAL A 390 14.39 -16.54 58.97
CA VAL A 390 15.40 -15.91 59.83
C VAL A 390 14.79 -14.76 60.64
N LYS A 391 13.93 -13.93 60.03
CA LYS A 391 13.19 -12.87 60.75
C LYS A 391 12.23 -13.41 61.80
N ALA A 392 11.69 -14.61 61.58
CA ALA A 392 10.86 -15.31 62.56
C ALA A 392 11.67 -16.03 63.65
N GLY A 393 13.01 -15.89 63.67
CA GLY A 393 13.91 -16.44 64.67
C GLY A 393 14.56 -17.78 64.31
N GLY A 394 14.40 -18.27 63.07
CA GLY A 394 15.00 -19.53 62.60
C GLY A 394 16.47 -19.42 62.20
N ASP A 395 17.18 -20.56 62.17
CA ASP A 395 18.55 -20.64 61.67
C ASP A 395 18.62 -20.63 60.14
N ARG A 396 19.56 -19.87 59.58
CA ARG A 396 19.70 -19.70 58.13
C ARG A 396 20.16 -20.99 57.44
N GLN A 397 21.13 -21.70 58.01
CA GLN A 397 21.71 -22.89 57.37
C GLN A 397 20.74 -24.07 57.42
N GLU A 398 20.05 -24.24 58.54
CA GLU A 398 18.99 -25.22 58.68
C GLU A 398 17.84 -24.93 57.71
N CYS A 399 17.39 -23.66 57.61
CA CYS A 399 16.35 -23.28 56.67
C CYS A 399 16.74 -23.52 55.20
N HIS A 400 17.99 -23.23 54.85
CA HIS A 400 18.53 -23.46 53.51
C HIS A 400 18.50 -24.95 53.16
N GLU A 401 18.93 -25.82 54.07
CA GLU A 401 18.92 -27.27 53.83
C GLU A 401 17.49 -27.82 53.70
N GLN A 402 16.57 -27.38 54.57
CA GLN A 402 15.16 -27.78 54.50
C GLN A 402 14.52 -27.38 53.17
N ILE A 403 14.71 -26.13 52.72
CA ILE A 403 14.14 -25.69 51.44
C ILE A 403 14.82 -26.34 50.24
N ARG A 404 16.11 -26.67 50.32
CA ARG A 404 16.86 -27.38 49.27
C ARG A 404 16.28 -28.76 49.02
N VAL A 405 16.02 -29.53 50.09
CA VAL A 405 15.41 -30.86 49.98
C VAL A 405 14.04 -30.77 49.34
N LEU A 406 13.14 -29.91 49.85
CA LEU A 406 11.80 -29.74 49.29
C LEU A 406 11.84 -29.26 47.82
N SER A 407 12.78 -28.40 47.47
CA SER A 407 12.97 -27.92 46.09
C SER A 407 13.44 -29.01 45.14
N GLN A 408 14.32 -29.92 45.60
CA GLN A 408 14.74 -31.09 44.82
C GLN A 408 13.59 -32.07 44.59
N GLU A 409 12.76 -32.29 45.61
CA GLU A 409 11.57 -33.14 45.49
C GLU A 409 10.54 -32.55 44.51
N ALA A 410 10.21 -31.27 44.64
CA ALA A 410 9.31 -30.58 43.72
C ALA A 410 9.89 -30.54 42.29
N GLY A 411 11.20 -30.29 42.16
CA GLY A 411 11.90 -30.35 40.89
C GLY A 411 11.86 -31.75 40.25
N ARG A 412 11.87 -32.82 41.05
CA ARG A 412 11.68 -34.20 40.59
C ARG A 412 10.26 -34.42 40.07
N VAL A 413 9.23 -33.94 40.77
CA VAL A 413 7.83 -34.02 40.30
C VAL A 413 7.67 -33.33 38.95
N VAL A 414 8.18 -32.10 38.80
CA VAL A 414 8.10 -31.37 37.53
C VAL A 414 8.83 -32.09 36.40
N LYS A 415 10.07 -32.55 36.63
CA LYS A 415 10.94 -33.08 35.56
C LYS A 415 10.77 -34.57 35.26
N GLN A 416 10.49 -35.39 36.26
CA GLN A 416 10.37 -36.85 36.11
C GLN A 416 8.92 -37.32 36.00
N GLU A 417 7.97 -36.58 36.58
CA GLU A 417 6.56 -37.00 36.63
C GLU A 417 5.67 -36.12 35.72
N GLY A 418 6.15 -34.95 35.30
CA GLY A 418 5.36 -34.01 34.48
C GLY A 418 4.22 -33.33 35.25
N GLY A 419 4.32 -33.30 36.59
CA GLY A 419 3.35 -32.64 37.46
C GLY A 419 3.57 -31.13 37.57
N ASP A 420 2.59 -30.43 38.16
CA ASP A 420 2.74 -29.02 38.54
C ASP A 420 3.76 -28.88 39.70
N ASN A 421 4.37 -27.69 39.82
CA ASN A 421 5.28 -27.39 40.93
C ASN A 421 4.52 -27.35 42.26
N ASP A 422 4.82 -28.32 43.14
CA ASP A 422 4.18 -28.48 44.46
C ASP A 422 5.03 -27.96 45.63
N LEU A 423 6.10 -27.20 45.37
CA LEU A 423 7.01 -26.71 46.42
C LEU A 423 6.29 -25.90 47.51
N VAL A 424 5.35 -25.04 47.13
CA VAL A 424 4.59 -24.23 48.09
C VAL A 424 3.72 -25.12 48.99
N ASP A 425 3.11 -26.16 48.44
CA ASP A 425 2.30 -27.11 49.20
C ASP A 425 3.15 -27.93 50.15
N ARG A 426 4.37 -28.32 49.73
CA ARG A 426 5.35 -28.99 50.60
C ARG A 426 5.76 -28.10 51.78
N ILE A 427 6.02 -26.82 51.52
CA ILE A 427 6.33 -25.83 52.57
C ILE A 427 5.15 -25.67 53.54
N ARG A 428 3.90 -25.60 53.03
CA ARG A 428 2.69 -25.51 53.87
C ARG A 428 2.44 -26.75 54.73
N LYS A 429 2.85 -27.93 54.27
CA LYS A 429 2.72 -29.20 55.02
C LYS A 429 3.87 -29.46 55.99
N SER A 430 4.99 -28.76 55.84
CA SER A 430 6.14 -28.91 56.71
C SER A 430 5.96 -28.10 58.00
N ASP A 431 6.09 -28.78 59.14
CA ASP A 431 6.02 -28.16 60.46
C ASP A 431 7.14 -27.13 60.68
N TYR A 432 8.30 -27.30 60.04
CA TYR A 432 9.44 -26.37 60.14
C TYR A 432 9.07 -24.95 59.66
N PHE A 433 8.28 -24.84 58.59
CA PHE A 433 7.93 -23.55 57.98
C PHE A 433 6.67 -22.90 58.59
N LYS A 434 6.08 -23.49 59.63
CA LYS A 434 4.87 -22.98 60.31
C LYS A 434 4.93 -21.48 60.68
N PRO A 435 6.07 -20.91 61.14
CA PRO A 435 6.15 -19.49 61.48
C PRO A 435 5.86 -18.52 60.32
N ILE A 436 6.04 -18.95 59.06
CA ILE A 436 5.87 -18.09 57.88
C ILE A 436 4.65 -18.47 57.02
N HIS A 437 3.85 -19.47 57.41
CA HIS A 437 2.71 -19.94 56.61
C HIS A 437 1.72 -18.82 56.24
N SER A 438 1.47 -17.88 57.15
CA SER A 438 0.60 -16.71 56.92
C SER A 438 1.21 -15.68 55.97
N GLN A 439 2.53 -15.72 55.73
CA GLN A 439 3.26 -14.78 54.88
C GLN A 439 3.50 -15.33 53.48
N LEU A 440 3.34 -16.63 53.24
CA LEU A 440 3.71 -17.28 51.97
C LEU A 440 3.08 -16.64 50.74
N ASP A 441 1.78 -16.30 50.79
CA ASP A 441 1.09 -15.67 49.65
C ASP A 441 1.67 -14.27 49.34
N SER A 442 2.06 -13.52 50.37
CA SER A 442 2.72 -12.21 50.20
C SER A 442 4.17 -12.33 49.73
N LEU A 443 4.90 -13.36 50.19
CA LEU A 443 6.28 -13.63 49.79
C LEU A 443 6.39 -14.11 48.35
N LEU A 444 5.30 -14.61 47.78
CA LEU A 444 5.18 -15.08 46.41
C LEU A 444 4.44 -14.09 45.50
N ASP A 445 4.19 -12.85 45.94
CA ASP A 445 3.61 -11.82 45.08
C ASP A 445 4.57 -11.48 43.93
N PRO A 446 4.23 -11.78 42.67
CA PRO A 446 5.09 -11.51 41.51
C PRO A 446 5.50 -10.03 41.39
N GLY A 447 4.66 -9.10 41.85
CA GLY A 447 4.95 -7.66 41.80
C GLY A 447 6.25 -7.30 42.52
N THR A 448 6.55 -8.00 43.61
CA THR A 448 7.75 -7.77 44.44
C THR A 448 9.06 -8.28 43.81
N PHE A 449 8.98 -9.15 42.80
CA PHE A 449 10.14 -9.75 42.13
C PHE A 449 10.57 -9.01 40.84
N THR A 450 9.86 -7.95 40.45
CA THR A 450 10.15 -7.19 39.21
C THR A 450 11.21 -6.10 39.39
N GLY A 451 11.76 -5.95 40.61
CA GLY A 451 12.80 -4.98 40.93
C GLY A 451 12.42 -3.55 40.52
N ARG A 452 13.25 -2.93 39.67
CA ARG A 452 13.04 -1.56 39.18
C ARG A 452 12.37 -1.47 37.81
N ALA A 453 11.88 -2.59 37.27
CA ALA A 453 11.42 -2.67 35.88
C ALA A 453 10.39 -1.58 35.50
N PRO A 454 9.31 -1.32 36.25
CA PRO A 454 8.33 -0.29 35.88
C PRO A 454 8.93 1.12 35.83
N ARG A 455 9.78 1.47 36.81
CA ARG A 455 10.46 2.77 36.87
C ARG A 455 11.49 2.95 35.75
N GLN A 456 12.18 1.87 35.37
CA GLN A 456 13.12 1.90 34.24
C GLN A 456 12.39 2.18 32.93
N VAL A 457 11.22 1.57 32.71
CA VAL A 457 10.39 1.83 31.50
C VAL A 457 10.02 3.31 31.41
N THR A 458 9.43 3.87 32.47
CA THR A 458 9.03 5.29 32.47
C THR A 458 10.21 6.23 32.23
N LYS A 459 11.32 6.03 32.95
CA LYS A 459 12.52 6.87 32.78
C LYS A 459 13.11 6.78 31.37
N PHE A 460 13.18 5.59 30.80
CA PHE A 460 13.71 5.37 29.45
C PHE A 460 12.84 6.03 28.38
N ILE A 461 11.51 5.91 28.49
CA ILE A 461 10.59 6.56 27.56
C ILE A 461 10.73 8.09 27.64
N GLU A 462 10.71 8.65 28.84
CA GLU A 462 10.81 10.11 29.05
C GLU A 462 12.15 10.70 28.62
N MET A 463 13.27 10.02 28.91
CA MET A 463 14.61 10.57 28.74
C MET A 463 15.27 10.23 27.41
N GLU A 464 14.92 9.12 26.76
CA GLU A 464 15.57 8.68 25.52
C GLU A 464 14.58 8.61 24.36
N VAL A 465 13.42 7.95 24.55
CA VAL A 465 12.46 7.76 23.44
C VAL A 465 11.80 9.06 23.02
N THR A 466 11.18 9.79 23.97
CA THR A 466 10.43 11.02 23.66
C THR A 466 11.32 12.07 22.98
N PRO A 467 12.55 12.38 23.44
CA PRO A 467 13.42 13.32 22.75
C PRO A 467 13.80 12.88 21.33
N SER A 468 14.11 11.60 21.11
CA SER A 468 14.45 11.10 19.77
C SER A 468 13.30 11.18 18.77
N LEU A 469 12.05 11.09 19.23
CA LEU A 469 10.87 11.18 18.37
C LEU A 469 10.40 12.61 18.07
N GLN A 470 10.94 13.61 18.74
CA GLN A 470 10.43 14.99 18.68
C GLN A 470 10.39 15.53 17.24
N LYS A 471 11.41 15.24 16.42
CA LYS A 471 11.47 15.70 15.02
C LYS A 471 10.49 15.02 14.08
N TYR A 472 9.86 13.93 14.51
CA TYR A 472 8.90 13.16 13.70
C TYR A 472 7.45 13.40 14.12
N MET A 473 7.19 14.22 15.15
CA MET A 473 5.86 14.36 15.76
C MET A 473 4.76 14.73 14.77
N ASP A 474 5.04 15.54 13.75
CA ASP A 474 4.06 15.90 12.72
C ASP A 474 3.77 14.71 11.79
N LYS A 475 4.80 13.96 11.40
CA LYS A 475 4.68 12.72 10.62
C LYS A 475 4.05 11.55 11.38
N LEU A 476 4.06 11.60 12.71
CA LEU A 476 3.36 10.65 13.57
C LEU A 476 1.84 10.92 13.64
N LYS A 477 1.40 12.17 13.42
CA LYS A 477 -0.02 12.56 13.38
C LYS A 477 -0.67 12.24 12.02
N GLU A 478 0.09 12.35 10.95
CA GLU A 478 -0.35 12.02 9.57
C GLU A 478 -0.43 10.51 9.31
N GLY A 479 0.27 9.69 10.10
CA GLY A 479 0.34 8.24 9.91
C GLY A 479 -0.95 7.50 10.28
N GLY A 480 -1.77 7.16 9.28
CA GLY A 480 -2.86 6.18 9.41
C GLY A 480 -2.36 4.78 9.81
N LYS A 481 -3.29 3.89 10.20
CA LYS A 481 -2.99 2.47 10.42
C LYS A 481 -2.35 1.88 9.16
N VAL A 482 -1.31 1.07 9.32
CA VAL A 482 -0.74 0.32 8.19
C VAL A 482 -1.67 -0.85 7.89
N GLU A 483 -2.58 -0.66 6.94
CA GLU A 483 -3.24 -1.76 6.25
C GLU A 483 -2.21 -2.39 5.31
N LEU A 484 -1.94 -3.68 5.48
CA LEU A 484 -1.14 -4.44 4.52
C LEU A 484 -1.87 -4.35 3.17
N GLN A 485 -1.32 -3.58 2.22
CA GLN A 485 -1.98 -3.22 0.97
C GLN A 485 -2.30 -4.46 0.12
N ILE A 486 -3.50 -4.97 0.35
CA ILE A 486 -4.32 -5.72 -0.57
C ILE A 486 -5.71 -5.14 -0.33
N LEU A 487 -6.41 -4.67 -1.38
CA LEU A 487 -7.85 -4.38 -1.27
C LEU A 487 -8.50 -5.48 -0.43
N SER A 488 -9.17 -5.15 0.67
CA SER A 488 -9.71 -6.19 1.56
C SER A 488 -10.56 -7.18 0.77
N SER A 489 -10.50 -8.46 1.15
CA SER A 489 -11.23 -9.53 0.46
C SER A 489 -12.71 -9.19 0.28
N ASP A 490 -13.29 -8.48 1.25
CA ASP A 490 -14.66 -7.99 1.21
C ASP A 490 -14.92 -7.00 0.07
N VAL A 491 -14.06 -6.00 -0.11
CA VAL A 491 -14.21 -5.00 -1.18
C VAL A 491 -14.01 -5.65 -2.54
N GLN A 492 -13.03 -6.56 -2.68
CA GLN A 492 -12.85 -7.33 -3.91
C GLN A 492 -14.09 -8.17 -4.23
N ASN A 493 -14.68 -8.82 -3.23
CA ASN A 493 -15.90 -9.61 -3.42
C ASN A 493 -17.08 -8.74 -3.85
N GLN A 494 -17.21 -7.52 -3.33
CA GLN A 494 -18.26 -6.58 -3.74
C GLN A 494 -18.04 -6.05 -5.15
N ILE A 495 -16.80 -5.70 -5.51
CA ILE A 495 -16.45 -5.29 -6.89
C ILE A 495 -16.75 -6.42 -7.87
N ARG A 496 -16.35 -7.66 -7.54
CA ARG A 496 -16.67 -8.85 -8.34
C ARG A 496 -18.20 -9.02 -8.46
N ALA A 497 -18.96 -8.79 -7.39
CA ALA A 497 -20.41 -8.87 -7.41
C ALA A 497 -21.07 -7.79 -8.28
N VAL A 498 -20.52 -6.57 -8.36
CA VAL A 498 -21.00 -5.53 -9.28
C VAL A 498 -20.84 -6.01 -10.72
N LEU A 499 -19.66 -6.52 -11.07
CA LEU A 499 -19.35 -6.98 -12.42
C LEU A 499 -20.19 -8.21 -12.80
N TYR A 500 -20.28 -9.21 -11.93
CA TYR A 500 -21.15 -10.36 -12.17
C TYR A 500 -22.64 -9.97 -12.23
N GLY A 501 -23.06 -8.99 -11.43
CA GLY A 501 -24.42 -8.48 -11.44
C GLY A 501 -24.77 -7.77 -12.74
N GLN A 502 -23.86 -7.01 -13.31
CA GLN A 502 -24.05 -6.40 -14.64
C GLN A 502 -24.18 -7.44 -15.76
N CYS A 503 -23.49 -8.60 -15.66
CA CYS A 503 -23.61 -9.70 -16.65
C CYS A 503 -24.99 -10.36 -16.71
N VAL A 504 -25.90 -10.02 -15.79
CA VAL A 504 -27.31 -10.42 -15.88
C VAL A 504 -27.99 -9.74 -17.08
N GLY A 505 -27.43 -8.64 -17.60
CA GLY A 505 -27.80 -8.02 -18.90
C GLY A 505 -26.58 -7.78 -19.82
N ASP A 506 -26.80 -7.11 -20.94
CA ASP A 506 -25.81 -6.99 -22.04
C ASP A 506 -24.94 -5.73 -21.98
N ALA A 507 -23.96 -5.69 -21.06
CA ALA A 507 -23.19 -4.44 -20.84
C ALA A 507 -21.71 -4.59 -20.50
N LEU A 508 -21.26 -5.78 -20.06
CA LEU A 508 -19.97 -5.86 -19.37
C LEU A 508 -18.76 -5.90 -20.30
N GLY A 509 -18.89 -6.57 -21.45
CA GLY A 509 -17.81 -6.73 -22.41
C GLY A 509 -17.29 -5.38 -22.88
N LEU A 510 -18.23 -4.48 -23.16
CA LEU A 510 -17.97 -3.07 -23.40
C LEU A 510 -17.19 -2.47 -22.24
N LEU A 511 -17.80 -2.23 -21.06
CA LEU A 511 -17.15 -1.38 -20.04
C LEU A 511 -15.81 -1.93 -19.52
N THR A 512 -15.67 -3.26 -19.36
CA THR A 512 -14.43 -3.86 -18.86
C THR A 512 -13.28 -3.76 -19.86
N GLU A 513 -13.53 -3.77 -21.17
CA GLU A 513 -12.48 -3.54 -22.16
C GLU A 513 -11.88 -2.13 -22.06
N PHE A 514 -12.67 -1.13 -21.67
CA PHE A 514 -12.18 0.24 -21.42
C PHE A 514 -11.48 0.38 -20.06
N LEU A 515 -11.76 -0.50 -19.09
CA LEU A 515 -11.25 -0.40 -17.71
C LEU A 515 -10.03 -1.29 -17.43
N THR A 516 -9.63 -2.20 -18.33
CA THR A 516 -8.56 -3.19 -18.09
C THR A 516 -7.24 -2.92 -18.83
N LYS A 517 -7.12 -1.81 -19.57
CA LYS A 517 -5.90 -1.41 -20.30
C LYS A 517 -5.22 -0.21 -19.62
N LYS A 518 -3.90 -0.02 -19.81
CA LYS A 518 -3.06 1.00 -19.15
C LYS A 518 -3.64 2.43 -19.14
N GLU A 519 -4.49 2.78 -20.12
CA GLU A 519 -5.16 4.08 -20.21
C GLU A 519 -6.25 4.29 -19.14
N ALA A 520 -6.77 3.23 -18.51
CA ALA A 520 -7.79 3.31 -17.48
C ALA A 520 -7.31 3.95 -16.16
N LYS A 521 -6.02 4.30 -16.02
CA LYS A 521 -5.49 5.14 -14.91
C LYS A 521 -6.21 6.48 -14.81
N GLN A 522 -6.70 7.01 -15.93
CA GLN A 522 -7.56 8.18 -16.00
C GLN A 522 -8.65 7.96 -17.06
N VAL A 523 -9.90 8.26 -16.72
CA VAL A 523 -11.01 8.15 -17.67
C VAL A 523 -10.83 9.17 -18.81
N ASN A 524 -10.49 8.69 -20.00
CA ASN A 524 -10.30 9.53 -21.20
C ASN A 524 -11.46 9.32 -22.19
N CYS A 525 -12.33 10.33 -22.30
CA CYS A 525 -13.52 10.26 -23.14
C CYS A 525 -13.23 10.05 -24.63
N LYS A 526 -12.11 10.55 -25.16
CA LYS A 526 -11.73 10.34 -26.58
C LYS A 526 -11.26 8.92 -26.84
N ASP A 527 -10.52 8.35 -25.88
CA ASP A 527 -10.12 6.94 -25.96
C ASP A 527 -11.33 6.01 -25.88
N ILE A 528 -12.26 6.29 -24.96
CA ILE A 528 -13.51 5.54 -24.83
C ILE A 528 -14.34 5.65 -26.11
N ALA A 529 -14.45 6.84 -26.72
CA ALA A 529 -15.15 7.01 -27.99
C ALA A 529 -14.49 6.19 -29.13
N ARG A 530 -13.15 6.22 -29.25
CA ARG A 530 -12.41 5.40 -30.22
C ARG A 530 -12.70 3.92 -30.05
N ARG A 531 -12.66 3.43 -28.82
CA ARG A 531 -12.92 2.03 -28.47
C ARG A 531 -14.40 1.63 -28.67
N PHE A 532 -15.36 2.54 -28.48
CA PHE A 532 -16.76 2.27 -28.83
C PHE A 532 -16.95 2.10 -30.33
N LEU A 533 -16.35 2.96 -31.15
CA LEU A 533 -16.37 2.80 -32.61
C LEU A 533 -15.69 1.50 -33.03
N ASP A 534 -14.61 1.13 -32.33
CA ASP A 534 -13.86 -0.08 -32.60
C ASP A 534 -14.66 -1.35 -32.30
N TRP A 535 -15.27 -1.43 -31.12
CA TRP A 535 -16.20 -2.49 -30.75
C TRP A 535 -17.38 -2.56 -31.72
N MET A 536 -17.96 -1.43 -32.11
CA MET A 536 -19.07 -1.42 -33.08
C MET A 536 -18.66 -2.11 -34.39
N LYS A 537 -17.44 -1.87 -34.87
CA LYS A 537 -16.93 -2.43 -36.12
C LYS A 537 -16.46 -3.87 -36.03
N ARG A 538 -15.96 -4.29 -34.86
CA ARG A 538 -15.21 -5.55 -34.72
C ARG A 538 -15.76 -6.51 -33.68
N GLY A 539 -16.79 -6.12 -32.93
CA GLY A 539 -17.30 -6.87 -31.78
C GLY A 539 -16.21 -7.06 -30.72
N ILE A 540 -16.33 -8.14 -29.94
CA ILE A 540 -15.26 -8.66 -29.08
C ILE A 540 -14.82 -10.02 -29.64
N PRO A 541 -13.84 -10.06 -30.57
CA PRO A 541 -13.48 -11.29 -31.28
C PRO A 541 -13.09 -12.46 -30.37
N GLU A 542 -12.52 -12.16 -29.19
CA GLU A 542 -12.16 -13.17 -28.18
C GLU A 542 -13.37 -13.93 -27.63
N LEU A 543 -14.57 -13.36 -27.76
CA LEU A 543 -15.84 -13.97 -27.35
C LEU A 543 -16.61 -14.60 -28.53
N GLY A 544 -16.04 -14.55 -29.75
CA GLY A 544 -16.71 -14.95 -30.98
C GLY A 544 -17.73 -13.93 -31.47
N ASP A 545 -17.62 -12.68 -31.02
CA ASP A 545 -18.41 -11.54 -31.47
C ASP A 545 -17.60 -10.72 -32.49
N TYR A 546 -18.18 -10.43 -33.66
CA TYR A 546 -17.47 -9.81 -34.78
C TYR A 546 -18.08 -8.46 -35.21
N VAL A 547 -19.16 -8.02 -34.56
CA VAL A 547 -19.82 -6.73 -34.81
C VAL A 547 -20.58 -6.31 -33.56
N GLY A 548 -20.59 -5.03 -33.22
CA GLY A 548 -21.35 -4.56 -32.07
C GLY A 548 -22.85 -4.86 -32.23
N MET A 549 -23.41 -5.68 -31.34
CA MET A 549 -24.84 -6.01 -31.28
C MET A 549 -25.57 -5.18 -30.22
N GLY A 550 -26.90 -5.08 -30.33
CA GLY A 550 -27.72 -4.42 -29.29
C GLY A 550 -27.58 -2.89 -29.22
N ILE A 551 -27.12 -2.23 -30.30
CA ILE A 551 -26.87 -0.78 -30.31
C ILE A 551 -28.19 -0.01 -30.44
N GLY A 552 -28.53 0.77 -29.40
CA GLY A 552 -29.69 1.65 -29.44
C GLY A 552 -29.51 2.81 -30.43
N ALA A 553 -30.61 3.25 -31.05
CA ALA A 553 -30.63 4.24 -32.13
C ALA A 553 -29.89 5.57 -31.81
N THR A 554 -29.91 6.02 -30.56
CA THR A 554 -29.14 7.21 -30.15
C THR A 554 -27.64 6.96 -30.19
N THR A 555 -27.18 5.82 -29.67
CA THR A 555 -25.76 5.46 -29.70
C THR A 555 -25.28 5.29 -31.14
N ASP A 556 -26.07 4.62 -31.97
CA ASP A 556 -25.78 4.41 -33.40
C ASP A 556 -25.58 5.73 -34.15
N ARG A 557 -26.51 6.68 -34.00
CA ARG A 557 -26.40 8.01 -34.63
C ARG A 557 -25.18 8.80 -34.14
N VAL A 558 -24.87 8.73 -32.85
CA VAL A 558 -23.73 9.47 -32.28
C VAL A 558 -22.40 8.89 -32.76
N ILE A 559 -22.25 7.56 -32.79
CA ILE A 559 -21.00 6.92 -33.22
C ILE A 559 -20.73 7.19 -34.71
N HIS A 560 -21.77 7.27 -35.55
CA HIS A 560 -21.65 7.58 -36.97
C HIS A 560 -21.53 9.08 -37.28
N HIS A 561 -21.60 9.97 -36.27
CA HIS A 561 -21.42 11.39 -36.48
C HIS A 561 -19.97 11.71 -36.86
N ARG A 562 -19.76 12.53 -37.89
CA ARG A 562 -18.43 12.82 -38.48
C ARG A 562 -17.36 13.25 -37.47
N SER A 563 -17.76 13.97 -36.42
CA SER A 563 -16.86 14.52 -35.40
C SER A 563 -16.70 13.62 -34.17
N PHE A 564 -17.30 12.41 -34.14
CA PHE A 564 -17.34 11.56 -32.94
C PHE A 564 -15.96 11.22 -32.37
N LEU A 565 -14.95 10.99 -33.23
CA LEU A 565 -13.59 10.70 -32.76
C LEU A 565 -12.79 11.94 -32.34
N GLU A 566 -13.14 13.11 -32.87
CA GLU A 566 -12.48 14.38 -32.58
C GLU A 566 -13.00 15.01 -31.29
N ASP A 567 -14.33 15.08 -31.18
CA ASP A 567 -15.09 15.58 -30.05
C ASP A 567 -16.40 14.78 -29.88
N PRO A 568 -16.36 13.68 -29.10
CA PRO A 568 -17.53 12.82 -28.92
C PRO A 568 -18.66 13.49 -28.15
N MET A 569 -18.35 14.46 -27.27
CA MET A 569 -19.38 15.18 -26.52
C MET A 569 -20.13 16.15 -27.44
N ALA A 570 -19.41 16.89 -28.29
CA ALA A 570 -20.05 17.76 -29.28
C ALA A 570 -20.87 16.96 -30.31
N ALA A 571 -20.38 15.79 -30.72
CA ALA A 571 -21.14 14.87 -31.57
C ALA A 571 -22.44 14.41 -30.91
N ALA A 572 -22.38 13.99 -29.64
CA ALA A 572 -23.57 13.60 -28.87
C ALA A 572 -24.54 14.76 -28.65
N GLU A 573 -24.03 15.96 -28.38
CA GLU A 573 -24.82 17.18 -28.24
C GLU A 573 -25.55 17.53 -29.52
N CYS A 574 -24.87 17.45 -30.67
CA CYS A 574 -25.45 17.70 -31.98
C CYS A 574 -26.65 16.78 -32.24
N VAL A 575 -26.46 15.46 -32.08
CA VAL A 575 -27.51 14.46 -32.25
C VAL A 575 -28.67 14.67 -31.26
N TRP A 576 -28.38 15.07 -30.03
CA TRP A 576 -29.40 15.36 -29.02
C TRP A 576 -30.23 16.60 -29.37
N ARG A 577 -29.59 17.68 -29.86
CA ARG A 577 -30.26 18.89 -30.32
C ARG A 577 -31.11 18.64 -31.57
N GLU A 578 -30.63 17.83 -32.52
CA GLU A 578 -31.42 17.36 -33.68
C GLU A 578 -32.67 16.58 -33.24
N GLY A 579 -32.56 15.79 -32.16
CA GLY A 579 -33.67 15.10 -31.51
C GLY A 579 -34.58 15.98 -30.66
N GLN A 580 -34.40 17.32 -30.69
CA GLN A 580 -35.14 18.31 -29.90
C GLN A 580 -35.09 18.07 -28.37
N GLY A 581 -34.08 17.34 -27.88
CA GLY A 581 -33.95 17.00 -26.46
C GLY A 581 -35.09 16.17 -25.86
N LYS A 582 -35.92 15.54 -26.69
CA LYS A 582 -37.12 14.82 -26.21
C LYS A 582 -36.81 13.43 -25.65
N VAL A 583 -35.80 12.75 -26.19
CA VAL A 583 -35.47 11.35 -25.87
C VAL A 583 -34.33 11.27 -24.85
N ALA A 584 -34.48 10.43 -23.82
CA ALA A 584 -33.45 10.14 -22.82
C ALA A 584 -33.27 8.62 -22.62
N PRO A 585 -32.49 7.97 -23.49
CA PRO A 585 -32.29 6.53 -23.45
C PRO A 585 -31.44 6.08 -22.24
N ASN A 586 -31.63 4.84 -21.81
CA ASN A 586 -30.98 4.22 -20.66
C ASN A 586 -29.61 3.58 -20.97
N GLY A 587 -29.18 3.53 -22.23
CA GLY A 587 -27.92 2.87 -22.62
C GLY A 587 -26.69 3.40 -21.88
N ALA A 588 -26.67 4.69 -21.53
CA ALA A 588 -25.60 5.26 -20.72
C ALA A 588 -25.54 4.68 -19.30
N VAL A 589 -26.66 4.63 -18.57
CA VAL A 589 -26.69 4.15 -17.17
C VAL A 589 -26.37 2.67 -17.06
N MET A 590 -26.73 1.89 -18.09
CA MET A 590 -26.34 0.48 -18.21
C MET A 590 -24.82 0.30 -18.13
N ARG A 591 -24.10 1.11 -18.92
CA ARG A 591 -22.64 1.01 -19.03
C ARG A 591 -21.94 1.66 -17.85
N THR A 592 -22.38 2.83 -17.38
CA THR A 592 -21.64 3.57 -16.36
C THR A 592 -21.67 2.93 -14.96
N SER A 593 -22.51 1.92 -14.70
CA SER A 593 -22.63 1.33 -13.37
C SER A 593 -21.29 0.80 -12.81
N ALA A 594 -20.40 0.25 -13.63
CA ALA A 594 -19.07 -0.18 -13.17
C ALA A 594 -18.06 0.98 -13.03
N LEU A 595 -18.35 2.21 -13.46
CA LEU A 595 -17.53 3.37 -13.10
C LEU A 595 -17.62 3.68 -11.60
N GLY A 596 -18.69 3.26 -10.93
CA GLY A 596 -18.83 3.37 -9.47
C GLY A 596 -17.78 2.56 -8.69
N ILE A 597 -17.17 1.53 -9.29
CA ILE A 597 -16.10 0.75 -8.66
C ILE A 597 -14.71 1.33 -8.96
N HIS A 598 -14.59 2.21 -9.95
CA HIS A 598 -13.34 2.82 -10.38
C HIS A 598 -13.08 4.12 -9.62
N ARG A 599 -11.94 4.20 -8.92
CA ARG A 599 -11.62 5.31 -8.00
C ARG A 599 -12.75 5.58 -6.99
N PHE A 600 -13.42 4.52 -6.52
CA PHE A 600 -14.59 4.62 -5.64
C PHE A 600 -14.33 5.39 -4.34
N HIS A 601 -13.08 5.54 -3.89
CA HIS A 601 -12.69 6.39 -2.76
C HIS A 601 -12.87 7.90 -2.99
N ASP A 602 -13.05 8.32 -4.24
CA ASP A 602 -13.04 9.72 -4.68
C ASP A 602 -14.37 10.08 -5.36
N MET A 603 -15.31 10.60 -4.57
CA MET A 603 -16.67 10.87 -5.06
C MET A 603 -16.71 11.88 -6.20
N ASP A 604 -15.80 12.86 -6.22
CA ASP A 604 -15.76 13.88 -7.27
C ASP A 604 -15.33 13.25 -8.60
N HIS A 605 -14.32 12.38 -8.57
CA HIS A 605 -13.90 11.65 -9.76
C HIS A 605 -14.97 10.65 -10.23
N VAL A 606 -15.62 9.91 -9.32
CA VAL A 606 -16.73 9.00 -9.70
C VAL A 606 -17.86 9.79 -10.37
N THR A 607 -18.23 10.93 -9.78
CA THR A 607 -19.30 11.80 -10.31
C THR A 607 -18.95 12.35 -11.68
N LYS A 608 -17.75 12.93 -11.82
CA LYS A 608 -17.26 13.49 -13.08
C LYS A 608 -17.17 12.42 -14.17
N ASN A 609 -16.54 11.29 -13.88
CA ASN A 609 -16.36 10.21 -14.85
C ASN A 609 -17.70 9.62 -15.31
N ALA A 610 -18.64 9.41 -14.40
CA ALA A 610 -19.97 8.90 -14.75
C ALA A 610 -20.73 9.88 -15.66
N ALA A 611 -20.66 11.18 -15.38
CA ALA A 611 -21.28 12.21 -16.21
C ALA A 611 -20.61 12.33 -17.58
N ASP A 612 -19.28 12.40 -17.61
CA ASP A 612 -18.51 12.59 -18.85
C ASP A 612 -18.66 11.37 -19.78
N VAL A 613 -18.59 10.14 -19.25
CA VAL A 613 -18.80 8.93 -20.05
C VAL A 613 -20.25 8.75 -20.48
N ALA A 614 -21.23 9.28 -19.74
CA ALA A 614 -22.60 9.33 -20.24
C ALA A 614 -22.71 10.29 -21.44
N LYS A 615 -22.12 11.49 -21.33
CA LYS A 615 -22.19 12.55 -22.35
C LYS A 615 -21.65 12.15 -23.71
N ILE A 616 -20.64 11.28 -23.80
CA ILE A 616 -20.05 10.89 -25.10
C ILE A 616 -21.04 10.14 -26.00
N THR A 617 -22.14 9.61 -25.48
CA THR A 617 -23.19 8.94 -26.30
C THR A 617 -24.60 9.46 -26.02
N HIS A 618 -24.85 9.96 -24.80
CA HIS A 618 -26.17 10.39 -24.34
C HIS A 618 -26.03 11.74 -23.64
N PHE A 619 -26.04 12.82 -24.42
CA PHE A 619 -25.84 14.18 -23.90
C PHE A 619 -26.98 14.67 -23.00
N ASP A 620 -28.17 14.04 -23.05
CA ASP A 620 -29.32 14.46 -22.27
C ASP A 620 -29.03 14.53 -20.75
N PRO A 621 -29.36 15.64 -20.07
CA PRO A 621 -29.17 15.81 -18.63
C PRO A 621 -29.77 14.69 -17.77
N ARG A 622 -30.90 14.10 -18.18
CA ARG A 622 -31.54 12.98 -17.48
C ARG A 622 -30.67 11.72 -17.54
N CYS A 623 -30.01 11.47 -18.68
CA CYS A 623 -29.10 10.34 -18.84
C CYS A 623 -27.85 10.48 -17.95
N GLN A 624 -27.30 11.70 -17.88
CA GLN A 624 -26.17 12.03 -17.00
C GLN A 624 -26.54 11.84 -15.53
N ALA A 625 -27.70 12.37 -15.11
CA ALA A 625 -28.18 12.24 -13.73
C ALA A 625 -28.37 10.78 -13.32
N SER A 626 -28.96 9.94 -14.19
CA SER A 626 -29.09 8.50 -13.93
C SER A 626 -27.73 7.80 -13.80
N ALA A 627 -26.80 8.07 -14.73
CA ALA A 627 -25.47 7.48 -14.74
C ALA A 627 -24.69 7.83 -13.46
N VAL A 628 -24.76 9.10 -13.06
CA VAL A 628 -24.17 9.59 -11.81
C VAL A 628 -24.81 8.91 -10.62
N ALA A 629 -26.15 8.95 -10.49
CA ALA A 629 -26.88 8.40 -9.35
C ALA A 629 -26.54 6.92 -9.07
N VAL A 630 -26.47 6.08 -10.11
CA VAL A 630 -26.10 4.67 -9.96
C VAL A 630 -24.64 4.51 -9.53
N SER A 631 -23.72 5.20 -10.22
CA SER A 631 -22.28 5.07 -9.99
C SER A 631 -21.89 5.53 -8.59
N VAL A 632 -22.46 6.66 -8.13
CA VAL A 632 -22.20 7.18 -6.78
C VAL A 632 -22.80 6.29 -5.69
N ALA A 633 -23.97 5.69 -5.91
CA ALA A 633 -24.54 4.74 -4.96
C ALA A 633 -23.66 3.49 -4.79
N ILE A 634 -23.10 2.97 -5.88
CA ILE A 634 -22.13 1.86 -5.85
C ILE A 634 -20.87 2.28 -5.08
N ALA A 635 -20.31 3.46 -5.38
CA ALA A 635 -19.12 3.97 -4.70
C ALA A 635 -19.37 4.17 -3.19
N MET A 636 -20.53 4.71 -2.79
CA MET A 636 -20.90 4.88 -1.38
C MET A 636 -20.96 3.54 -0.63
N MET A 637 -21.52 2.50 -1.24
CA MET A 637 -21.52 1.15 -0.65
C MET A 637 -20.10 0.62 -0.47
N LEU A 638 -19.22 0.81 -1.46
CA LEU A 638 -17.82 0.37 -1.38
C LEU A 638 -16.97 1.16 -0.38
N GLN A 639 -17.23 2.46 -0.18
CA GLN A 639 -16.53 3.30 0.79
C GLN A 639 -16.82 2.93 2.25
N LYS A 640 -17.93 2.25 2.49
CA LYS A 640 -18.41 1.82 3.80
C LYS A 640 -18.41 2.91 4.90
N LYS A 641 -18.82 4.14 4.58
CA LYS A 641 -18.91 5.26 5.55
C LYS A 641 -20.05 5.04 6.55
N GLU A 642 -19.85 5.45 7.81
CA GLU A 642 -20.80 5.22 8.93
C GLU A 642 -22.24 5.65 8.62
N ARG A 643 -22.43 6.81 7.97
CA ARG A 643 -23.74 7.33 7.54
C ARG A 643 -24.54 6.36 6.65
N HIS A 644 -23.84 5.51 5.89
CA HIS A 644 -24.44 4.56 4.96
C HIS A 644 -24.69 3.18 5.59
N PHE A 645 -24.55 3.03 6.90
CA PHE A 645 -24.94 1.83 7.65
C PHE A 645 -26.06 2.11 8.64
N ASN A 646 -26.88 1.09 8.87
CA ASN A 646 -27.83 1.07 9.96
C ASN A 646 -27.17 0.52 11.24
N LYS A 647 -27.83 0.70 12.39
CA LYS A 647 -27.34 0.23 13.70
C LYS A 647 -27.11 -1.29 13.79
N THR A 648 -27.66 -2.05 12.85
CA THR A 648 -27.54 -3.52 12.76
C THR A 648 -26.42 -3.98 11.81
N GLY A 649 -25.63 -3.07 11.24
CA GLY A 649 -24.49 -3.39 10.37
C GLY A 649 -24.82 -3.63 8.90
N GLY A 650 -26.07 -3.45 8.47
CA GLY A 650 -26.48 -3.47 7.06
C GLY A 650 -26.49 -2.07 6.44
N TYR A 651 -26.57 -1.97 5.10
CA TYR A 651 -26.63 -0.68 4.42
C TYR A 651 -27.90 0.12 4.74
N ASN A 652 -27.72 1.40 5.04
CA ASN A 652 -28.80 2.38 5.16
C ASN A 652 -29.22 2.86 3.76
N ILE A 653 -30.09 2.09 3.12
CA ILE A 653 -30.54 2.34 1.74
C ILE A 653 -31.22 3.71 1.59
N THR A 654 -31.94 4.17 2.62
CA THR A 654 -32.57 5.50 2.59
C THR A 654 -31.54 6.62 2.50
N ALA A 655 -30.44 6.53 3.28
CA ALA A 655 -29.36 7.51 3.22
C ALA A 655 -28.62 7.45 1.87
N ILE A 656 -28.36 6.24 1.35
CA ILE A 656 -27.71 6.08 0.03
C ILE A 656 -28.58 6.69 -1.08
N ILE A 657 -29.89 6.47 -1.06
CA ILE A 657 -30.83 7.09 -2.01
C ILE A 657 -30.77 8.62 -1.94
N GLN A 658 -30.83 9.18 -0.73
CA GLN A 658 -30.85 10.62 -0.54
C GLN A 658 -29.53 11.25 -0.98
N ASP A 659 -28.38 10.72 -0.54
CA ASP A 659 -27.07 11.26 -0.88
C ASP A 659 -26.76 11.10 -2.39
N SER A 660 -27.21 10.00 -3.01
CA SER A 660 -27.07 9.81 -4.46
C SER A 660 -27.92 10.81 -5.24
N TYR A 661 -29.12 11.11 -4.75
CA TYR A 661 -30.00 12.11 -5.34
C TYR A 661 -29.41 13.51 -5.25
N ASP A 662 -28.89 13.90 -4.08
CA ASP A 662 -28.33 15.23 -3.84
C ASP A 662 -27.14 15.54 -4.77
N ILE A 663 -26.40 14.50 -5.20
CA ILE A 663 -25.34 14.63 -6.20
C ILE A 663 -25.92 14.66 -7.62
N ALA A 664 -26.78 13.71 -7.97
CA ALA A 664 -27.31 13.55 -9.33
C ALA A 664 -28.24 14.69 -9.77
N VAL A 665 -29.01 15.26 -8.84
CA VAL A 665 -29.98 16.33 -9.13
C VAL A 665 -29.31 17.60 -9.66
N LYS A 666 -28.02 17.80 -9.37
CA LYS A 666 -27.23 18.94 -9.85
C LYS A 666 -27.07 18.96 -11.37
N PHE A 667 -27.28 17.83 -12.04
CA PHE A 667 -27.23 17.72 -13.49
C PHE A 667 -28.56 18.06 -14.16
N ILE A 668 -29.65 18.23 -13.40
CA ILE A 668 -30.98 18.51 -13.94
C ILE A 668 -31.35 19.96 -13.62
N GLU A 669 -31.76 20.72 -14.63
CA GLU A 669 -32.25 22.10 -14.43
C GLU A 669 -33.77 22.13 -14.21
N ILE A 670 -34.53 21.25 -14.89
CA ILE A 670 -36.00 21.26 -14.92
C ILE A 670 -36.58 20.62 -13.65
N GLU A 671 -37.34 21.38 -12.86
CA GLU A 671 -37.93 20.93 -11.58
C GLU A 671 -38.84 19.69 -11.69
N GLU A 672 -39.59 19.57 -12.78
CA GLU A 672 -40.41 18.37 -13.01
C GLU A 672 -39.55 17.10 -13.13
N GLN A 673 -38.41 17.20 -13.83
CA GLN A 673 -37.46 16.09 -13.97
C GLN A 673 -36.75 15.79 -12.65
N LYS A 674 -36.46 16.80 -11.82
CA LYS A 674 -35.90 16.59 -10.46
C LYS A 674 -36.87 15.81 -9.58
N ARG A 675 -38.17 16.11 -9.66
CA ARG A 675 -39.22 15.37 -8.93
C ARG A 675 -39.39 13.96 -9.48
N GLU A 676 -39.37 13.78 -10.80
CA GLU A 676 -39.43 12.46 -11.43
C GLU A 676 -38.24 11.58 -11.02
N LEU A 677 -37.01 12.11 -11.07
CA LEU A 677 -35.79 11.42 -10.63
C LEU A 677 -35.95 10.89 -9.20
N LEU A 678 -36.34 11.76 -8.27
CA LEU A 678 -36.52 11.37 -6.87
C LEU A 678 -37.61 10.32 -6.69
N SER A 679 -38.73 10.47 -7.42
CA SER A 679 -39.85 9.54 -7.40
C SER A 679 -39.42 8.14 -7.86
N CYS A 680 -38.68 8.05 -8.97
CA CYS A 680 -38.15 6.79 -9.47
C CYS A 680 -37.17 6.13 -8.47
N MET A 681 -36.27 6.90 -7.85
CA MET A 681 -35.32 6.37 -6.84
C MET A 681 -36.04 5.90 -5.55
N LYS A 682 -37.12 6.59 -5.16
CA LYS A 682 -37.90 6.24 -3.95
C LYS A 682 -38.96 5.16 -4.19
N CYS A 683 -39.20 4.74 -5.42
CA CYS A 683 -40.14 3.69 -5.80
C CYS A 683 -40.10 2.44 -4.88
N SER A 684 -41.22 2.10 -4.26
CA SER A 684 -41.38 0.92 -3.38
C SER A 684 -42.04 -0.26 -4.09
N ASP A 685 -42.93 0.01 -5.05
CA ASP A 685 -43.57 -1.00 -5.89
C ASP A 685 -43.10 -0.87 -7.34
N LEU A 686 -42.40 -1.90 -7.82
CA LEU A 686 -41.82 -1.96 -9.15
C LEU A 686 -42.82 -1.64 -10.28
N LYS A 687 -44.11 -1.99 -10.11
CA LYS A 687 -45.16 -1.70 -11.10
C LYS A 687 -45.34 -0.20 -11.36
N GLN A 688 -45.00 0.65 -10.40
CA GLN A 688 -45.08 2.11 -10.54
C GLN A 688 -44.13 2.66 -11.60
N LEU A 689 -43.02 1.95 -11.89
CA LEU A 689 -42.08 2.36 -12.92
C LEU A 689 -42.61 2.16 -14.34
N LYS A 690 -43.60 1.25 -14.53
CA LYS A 690 -44.18 0.90 -15.84
C LYS A 690 -43.09 0.66 -16.89
N LEU A 691 -42.22 -0.34 -16.66
CA LEU A 691 -41.02 -0.58 -17.46
C LEU A 691 -41.31 -0.89 -18.94
N ASP A 692 -42.53 -1.35 -19.23
CA ASP A 692 -43.09 -1.68 -20.55
C ASP A 692 -44.00 -0.58 -21.13
N GLU A 693 -44.07 0.61 -20.52
CA GLU A 693 -44.92 1.71 -21.02
C GLU A 693 -44.56 2.08 -22.47
N SER A 694 -45.54 1.94 -23.37
CA SER A 694 -45.39 2.28 -24.79
C SER A 694 -44.86 3.71 -24.97
N GLY A 695 -43.82 3.86 -25.80
CA GLY A 695 -43.15 5.14 -26.04
C GLY A 695 -42.15 5.58 -24.96
N LYS A 696 -42.04 4.86 -23.83
CA LYS A 696 -41.04 5.10 -22.76
C LYS A 696 -40.20 3.87 -22.41
N ILE A 697 -40.27 2.81 -23.23
CA ILE A 697 -39.34 1.68 -23.17
C ILE A 697 -37.93 2.23 -23.41
N GLY A 698 -36.99 1.86 -22.55
CA GLY A 698 -35.62 2.39 -22.61
C GLY A 698 -35.42 3.76 -21.95
N TYR A 699 -36.41 4.30 -21.22
CA TYR A 699 -36.25 5.58 -20.52
C TYR A 699 -35.34 5.48 -19.28
N THR A 700 -34.34 6.36 -19.20
CA THR A 700 -33.25 6.28 -18.22
C THR A 700 -33.69 6.30 -16.74
N PHE A 701 -34.66 7.13 -16.35
CA PHE A 701 -35.11 7.18 -14.94
C PHE A 701 -35.84 5.91 -14.50
N LYS A 702 -36.49 5.21 -15.43
CA LYS A 702 -37.15 3.93 -15.12
C LYS A 702 -36.13 2.83 -14.85
N THR A 703 -35.09 2.75 -15.67
CA THR A 703 -33.98 1.81 -15.47
C THR A 703 -33.24 2.10 -14.16
N LEU A 704 -32.91 3.36 -13.90
CA LEU A 704 -32.38 3.82 -12.61
C LEU A 704 -33.29 3.39 -11.45
N GLY A 705 -34.59 3.63 -11.58
CA GLY A 705 -35.59 3.27 -10.58
C GLY A 705 -35.64 1.77 -10.31
N ALA A 706 -35.47 0.93 -11.33
CA ALA A 706 -35.37 -0.53 -11.16
C ALA A 706 -34.15 -0.92 -10.32
N GLY A 707 -33.01 -0.25 -10.51
CA GLY A 707 -31.81 -0.43 -9.69
C GLY A 707 -31.98 -0.02 -8.23
N PHE A 708 -32.56 1.15 -7.98
CA PHE A 708 -32.83 1.62 -6.61
C PHE A 708 -33.96 0.85 -5.92
N TRP A 709 -34.93 0.32 -6.67
CA TRP A 709 -35.90 -0.63 -6.16
C TRP A 709 -35.23 -1.96 -5.77
N ALA A 710 -34.29 -2.45 -6.59
CA ALA A 710 -33.52 -3.66 -6.33
C ALA A 710 -32.69 -3.54 -5.04
N LEU A 711 -32.05 -2.40 -4.77
CA LEU A 711 -31.32 -2.14 -3.52
C LEU A 711 -32.16 -2.34 -2.25
N LYS A 712 -33.49 -2.22 -2.34
CA LYS A 712 -34.39 -2.44 -1.20
C LYS A 712 -34.69 -3.92 -0.96
N GLN A 713 -34.26 -4.81 -1.86
CA GLN A 713 -34.48 -6.26 -1.79
C GLN A 713 -33.30 -6.99 -1.12
N ASN A 714 -33.54 -8.20 -0.63
CA ASN A 714 -32.54 -9.04 0.05
C ASN A 714 -32.31 -10.40 -0.64
N ASP A 715 -33.02 -10.69 -1.73
CA ASP A 715 -32.89 -11.93 -2.51
C ASP A 715 -32.59 -11.57 -3.96
N PHE A 716 -31.36 -11.87 -4.40
CA PHE A 716 -30.88 -11.50 -5.72
C PHE A 716 -31.72 -12.13 -6.83
N ARG A 717 -31.98 -13.46 -6.75
CA ARG A 717 -32.73 -14.18 -7.79
C ARG A 717 -34.13 -13.61 -7.92
N LYS A 718 -34.87 -13.49 -6.81
CA LYS A 718 -36.26 -13.02 -6.84
C LYS A 718 -36.37 -11.59 -7.36
N ALA A 719 -35.47 -10.71 -6.93
CA ALA A 719 -35.47 -9.31 -7.36
C ALA A 719 -35.25 -9.19 -8.88
N ILE A 720 -34.20 -9.84 -9.40
CA ILE A 720 -33.88 -9.83 -10.84
C ILE A 720 -34.99 -10.47 -11.66
N THR A 721 -35.49 -11.65 -11.26
CA THR A 721 -36.60 -12.30 -11.97
C THR A 721 -37.83 -11.40 -12.03
N LYS A 722 -38.16 -10.70 -10.93
CA LYS A 722 -39.30 -9.77 -10.92
C LYS A 722 -39.11 -8.59 -11.88
N ILE A 723 -37.90 -8.06 -12.00
CA ILE A 723 -37.56 -6.98 -12.95
C ILE A 723 -37.69 -7.46 -14.39
N VAL A 724 -37.11 -8.61 -14.72
CA VAL A 724 -37.19 -9.19 -16.07
C VAL A 724 -38.64 -9.45 -16.48
N LEU A 725 -39.47 -9.95 -15.55
CA LEU A 725 -40.89 -10.21 -15.81
C LEU A 725 -41.75 -8.95 -15.99
N GLN A 726 -41.24 -7.75 -15.76
CA GLN A 726 -41.95 -6.51 -16.14
C GLN A 726 -41.85 -6.22 -17.64
N GLY A 727 -41.02 -6.94 -18.41
CA GLY A 727 -40.82 -6.67 -19.83
C GLY A 727 -40.10 -5.35 -20.10
N GLY A 728 -40.39 -4.73 -21.25
CA GLY A 728 -39.68 -3.55 -21.72
C GLY A 728 -38.23 -3.86 -22.09
N ASP A 729 -37.31 -2.96 -21.71
CA ASP A 729 -35.86 -3.10 -21.89
C ASP A 729 -35.25 -3.93 -20.74
N ALA A 730 -35.62 -5.22 -20.72
CA ALA A 730 -35.43 -6.11 -19.58
C ALA A 730 -33.94 -6.38 -19.28
N ASP A 731 -33.10 -6.46 -20.30
CA ASP A 731 -31.64 -6.64 -20.20
C ASP A 731 -30.97 -5.41 -19.55
N THR A 732 -31.28 -4.20 -20.02
CA THR A 732 -30.72 -2.97 -19.41
C THR A 732 -31.19 -2.80 -17.96
N ASN A 733 -32.48 -3.05 -17.71
CA ASN A 733 -33.05 -2.97 -16.36
C ASN A 733 -32.41 -3.99 -15.41
N ALA A 734 -32.21 -5.23 -15.86
CA ALA A 734 -31.58 -6.28 -15.07
C ALA A 734 -30.08 -6.04 -14.85
N CYS A 735 -29.37 -5.47 -15.84
CA CYS A 735 -27.96 -5.10 -15.71
C CYS A 735 -27.75 -4.09 -14.57
N VAL A 736 -28.47 -2.96 -14.59
CA VAL A 736 -28.33 -1.91 -13.56
C VAL A 736 -28.75 -2.43 -12.19
N ALA A 737 -29.86 -3.17 -12.11
CA ALA A 737 -30.33 -3.76 -10.87
C ALA A 737 -29.37 -4.82 -10.31
N GLY A 738 -28.82 -5.68 -11.17
CA GLY A 738 -27.84 -6.69 -10.80
C GLY A 738 -26.56 -6.07 -10.26
N ALA A 739 -26.05 -5.01 -10.89
CA ALA A 739 -24.87 -4.29 -10.43
C ALA A 739 -25.03 -3.74 -9.00
N MET A 740 -26.12 -3.00 -8.76
CA MET A 740 -26.38 -2.37 -7.48
C MET A 740 -26.70 -3.39 -6.39
N LEU A 741 -27.56 -4.38 -6.69
CA LEU A 741 -27.93 -5.41 -5.73
C LEU A 741 -26.77 -6.36 -5.43
N GLY A 742 -25.93 -6.66 -6.42
CA GLY A 742 -24.70 -7.41 -6.27
C GLY A 742 -23.72 -6.69 -5.34
N CYS A 743 -23.51 -5.39 -5.51
CA CYS A 743 -22.70 -4.58 -4.60
C CYS A 743 -23.17 -4.69 -3.14
N LYS A 744 -24.49 -4.61 -2.94
CA LYS A 744 -25.12 -4.68 -1.61
C LYS A 744 -24.98 -6.06 -0.96
N LEU A 745 -25.28 -7.14 -1.69
CA LEU A 745 -25.41 -8.49 -1.12
C LEU A 745 -24.13 -9.34 -1.24
N GLY A 746 -23.20 -8.95 -2.11
CA GLY A 746 -21.98 -9.70 -2.39
C GLY A 746 -22.17 -10.82 -3.42
N ILE A 747 -21.04 -11.39 -3.85
CA ILE A 747 -20.97 -12.33 -4.98
C ILE A 747 -21.73 -13.64 -4.71
N GLU A 748 -21.73 -14.11 -3.46
CA GLU A 748 -22.40 -15.37 -3.07
C GLU A 748 -23.93 -15.28 -3.12
N ALA A 749 -24.49 -14.07 -3.05
CA ALA A 749 -25.93 -13.87 -3.22
C ALA A 749 -26.38 -14.06 -4.68
N ILE A 750 -25.47 -13.89 -5.64
CA ILE A 750 -25.75 -14.18 -7.05
C ILE A 750 -25.86 -15.70 -7.19
N PRO A 751 -26.99 -16.23 -7.71
CA PRO A 751 -27.21 -17.67 -7.73
C PRO A 751 -26.07 -18.42 -8.40
N GLU A 752 -25.63 -19.51 -7.76
CA GLU A 752 -24.53 -20.33 -8.27
C GLU A 752 -24.77 -20.79 -9.72
N SER A 753 -26.02 -21.16 -10.04
CA SER A 753 -26.42 -21.54 -11.39
C SER A 753 -26.22 -20.43 -12.44
N TRP A 754 -26.21 -19.16 -12.03
CA TRP A 754 -25.97 -18.02 -12.92
C TRP A 754 -24.47 -17.69 -12.99
N ARG A 755 -23.75 -17.81 -11.86
CA ARG A 755 -22.29 -17.60 -11.83
C ARG A 755 -21.52 -18.66 -12.60
N ASN A 756 -21.91 -19.94 -12.47
CA ASN A 756 -21.18 -21.07 -13.04
C ASN A 756 -21.50 -21.32 -14.51
N ASN A 757 -22.69 -20.94 -14.97
CA ASN A 757 -23.12 -21.14 -16.37
C ASN A 757 -22.96 -19.90 -17.24
N LEU A 758 -22.23 -18.88 -16.77
CA LEU A 758 -21.93 -17.71 -17.60
C LEU A 758 -21.05 -18.13 -18.78
N LYS A 759 -21.56 -17.97 -20.01
CA LYS A 759 -20.95 -18.49 -21.26
C LYS A 759 -19.46 -18.16 -21.43
N HIS A 760 -19.04 -16.98 -20.97
CA HIS A 760 -17.65 -16.50 -21.05
C HIS A 760 -17.03 -16.20 -19.68
N LYS A 761 -17.39 -16.97 -18.64
CA LYS A 761 -16.91 -16.81 -17.25
C LYS A 761 -15.40 -16.64 -17.13
N ASN A 762 -14.63 -17.50 -17.78
CA ASN A 762 -13.16 -17.49 -17.67
C ASN A 762 -12.55 -16.20 -18.25
N TRP A 763 -13.10 -15.69 -19.36
CA TRP A 763 -12.69 -14.41 -19.93
C TRP A 763 -13.01 -13.27 -18.96
N LEU A 764 -14.22 -13.28 -18.38
CA LEU A 764 -14.63 -12.28 -17.40
C LEU A 764 -13.70 -12.28 -16.18
N GLU A 765 -13.43 -13.43 -15.57
CA GLU A 765 -12.54 -13.51 -14.40
C GLU A 765 -11.12 -13.04 -14.72
N GLN A 766 -10.62 -13.26 -15.93
CA GLN A 766 -9.34 -12.69 -16.36
C GLN A 766 -9.39 -11.15 -16.43
N GLN A 767 -10.48 -10.58 -16.94
CA GLN A 767 -10.65 -9.11 -16.95
C GLN A 767 -10.78 -8.54 -15.53
N VAL A 768 -11.54 -9.19 -14.66
CA VAL A 768 -11.67 -8.81 -13.24
C VAL A 768 -10.32 -8.89 -12.53
N GLN A 769 -9.53 -9.93 -12.79
CA GLN A 769 -8.21 -10.07 -12.20
C GLN A 769 -7.24 -8.98 -12.68
N LYS A 770 -7.23 -8.67 -13.99
CA LYS A 770 -6.46 -7.54 -14.55
C LYS A 770 -6.87 -6.21 -13.91
N TYR A 771 -8.17 -6.02 -13.73
CA TYR A 771 -8.72 -4.83 -13.08
C TYR A 771 -8.28 -4.73 -11.61
N PHE A 772 -8.22 -5.83 -10.85
CA PHE A 772 -7.72 -5.81 -9.47
C PHE A 772 -6.22 -5.51 -9.38
N VAL A 773 -5.41 -6.07 -10.29
CA VAL A 773 -3.98 -5.71 -10.37
C VAL A 773 -3.85 -4.20 -10.58
N MET A 774 -4.58 -3.65 -11.54
CA MET A 774 -4.58 -2.22 -11.83
C MET A 774 -5.11 -1.36 -10.67
N LEU A 775 -6.16 -1.79 -9.97
CA LEU A 775 -6.68 -1.04 -8.82
C LEU A 775 -5.67 -1.01 -7.66
N ASN A 776 -4.97 -2.12 -7.41
CA ASN A 776 -3.90 -2.14 -6.42
C ASN A 776 -2.80 -1.14 -6.82
N GLU A 777 -2.40 -1.11 -8.10
CA GLU A 777 -1.45 -0.10 -8.64
C GLU A 777 -1.95 1.37 -8.60
N MET A 778 -3.24 1.63 -8.38
CA MET A 778 -3.79 3.00 -8.30
C MET A 778 -3.92 3.53 -6.88
N VAL A 779 -4.15 2.66 -5.90
CA VAL A 779 -4.09 3.03 -4.48
C VAL A 779 -2.72 3.61 -4.14
N ASP A 780 -1.70 3.16 -4.86
CA ASP A 780 -0.30 3.56 -4.84
C ASP A 780 0.00 5.03 -5.22
N MET A 781 -0.92 5.73 -5.90
CA MET A 781 -0.68 7.10 -6.41
C MET A 781 -1.28 8.22 -5.54
N LYS A 782 -1.96 7.91 -4.43
CA LYS A 782 -2.60 8.89 -3.52
C LYS A 782 -1.87 9.08 -2.19
N ALA A 783 -0.70 8.48 -2.02
CA ALA A 783 0.17 8.65 -0.86
C ALA A 783 1.30 9.66 -1.14
#